data_AF-A0A3D9CLF7-F1
#
_entry.id   AF-A0A3D9CLF7-F1
#
_cell.length_a   1.000
_cell.length_b   1.000
_cell.length_c   1.000
_cell.angle_alpha   90.00
_cell.angle_beta   90.00
_cell.angle_gamma   90.00
#
_symmetry.space_group_name_H-M   'P 1'
#
loop_
_entity.id
_entity.type
_entity.pdbx_description
1 polymer ?
#
loop_
_entity_poly.entity_id
_entity_poly.type
_entity_poly.pdbx_seq_one_letter_code
_entity_poly.pdbx_strand_id
1 'polypeptide(L)'
;MKKTLSFFLLLFVAVHMLFAQRDTEHWFAPMAARSTQLSSPKQALYFSTDSVTPFPVEIYSNNTLLGTVTVSKGSPQTFDVPLNRMVASGTGELFTPGNKGLYTKGTKPYFVTYRFSVVSHGEILTSKGKAGIGKKFYVVTAPIERLDSGFNFTTGILATEDNTKVTVSDYSPNILFSNGWTGITNPTLTMTLNKGQSYIIEGVGNEAVNKEGFIGAKIESDKPISVTNGNFNGQFAITTSYDGSDIVMDQSVPTDRLGNEFVLVKGNGNISERMEDALIVATEGGTQVYINNGTTPVATLAEGESYRVNKTSNTNYIDQGNNHYNMYIRTTKNVYVYQLMAGIANSNATLGFNYIPPLNCYLPRKIDEIGKLKDLPYYTTLNNHIVKLNILTETGAAVTVNGTALPATQGPFPVSGTTNWVSYSVPDITGNVTITSTKAVTAGISGGSGVVGYGGYFAGFSSIPVIAKQTGDCIPGLVLEVGDSFDSYQWYRNNTAIPGATSFSYTPTQSGNYTVKITVGTCPPVVTPVYKVFTCLAETTLNDTVCDVVKQIIPTFTNSTQTVVPGSVTIITPPAHGNAIIDPVTGVISYAPAFGYVGPDTIVYKFCGNDPEFTDCEEITLNLTISESPVVNDAALRTCFLEENPATGLFNLTNALVTTQNGVTKKYYPSLADAHAGTNEILNPTNYIAPNGVVYVKVTNANGCYKVAEVTLTVLPPVKSDILIDKIICIEGKTTLDAGPGFKSYEWSTGATTQIISNVGVGTYWVKLKTGDCVTMQTVKVYASEQPVISNIDISNNTITVHVVGGTPPYKYSIDNLNWQDSNIFTNIARGNTSVYVKDDYNCEPIKVDITVPNLINVITPNEDGVNDAIDYSSLANKNNLVVNIFDRYGTKIYQADKLNGYKWNGTIDGNKRVSTGNYWYEVAWTEPNSKQTAIKFSGWILVKNRE
;
A
#
# COMPACT_ATOMS: atom_id res chain seq x y z
N MET A 1 4.81 5.76 -41.75
CA MET A 1 4.93 4.97 -40.51
C MET A 1 3.95 5.57 -39.49
N LYS A 2 2.68 5.15 -39.48
CA LYS A 2 2.10 4.18 -38.52
C LYS A 2 2.48 4.45 -37.04
N LYS A 3 1.61 5.16 -36.31
CA LYS A 3 1.27 4.84 -34.91
C LYS A 3 -0.22 5.12 -34.69
N THR A 4 -0.98 4.03 -34.75
CA THR A 4 -2.39 3.90 -34.37
C THR A 4 -2.54 4.10 -32.86
N LEU A 5 -3.40 5.04 -32.46
CA LEU A 5 -3.81 5.22 -31.07
C LEU A 5 -5.06 4.36 -30.83
N SER A 6 -4.89 3.20 -30.21
CA SER A 6 -6.00 2.33 -29.79
C SER A 6 -6.62 2.89 -28.52
N PHE A 7 -7.83 3.45 -28.63
CA PHE A 7 -8.67 3.81 -27.50
C PHE A 7 -9.38 2.53 -27.01
N PHE A 8 -8.92 1.97 -25.90
CA PHE A 8 -9.58 0.85 -25.22
C PHE A 8 -10.69 1.43 -24.34
N LEU A 9 -11.92 1.49 -24.88
CA LEU A 9 -13.11 1.81 -24.10
C LEU A 9 -13.57 0.53 -23.40
N LEU A 10 -13.32 0.42 -22.09
CA LEU A 10 -13.84 -0.67 -21.26
C LEU A 10 -15.36 -0.46 -21.07
N LEU A 11 -16.15 -1.22 -21.82
CA LEU A 11 -17.59 -1.29 -21.64
C LEU A 11 -17.89 -2.25 -20.47
N PHE A 12 -18.34 -1.70 -19.35
CA PHE A 12 -18.92 -2.49 -18.26
C PHE A 12 -20.22 -3.15 -18.74
N VAL A 13 -20.24 -4.47 -18.82
CA VAL A 13 -21.48 -5.25 -19.01
C VAL A 13 -21.66 -6.13 -17.78
N ALA A 14 -22.52 -5.71 -16.87
CA ALA A 14 -23.07 -6.58 -15.83
C ALA A 14 -24.05 -7.54 -16.51
N VAL A 15 -23.72 -8.83 -16.56
CA VAL A 15 -24.61 -9.88 -17.06
C VAL A 15 -25.19 -10.61 -15.85
N HIS A 16 -26.47 -10.36 -15.56
CA HIS A 16 -27.23 -11.04 -14.51
C HIS A 16 -27.64 -12.46 -14.94
N MET A 17 -27.80 -13.34 -13.96
CA MET A 17 -28.36 -14.69 -14.09
C MET A 17 -29.75 -14.72 -14.69
N LEU A 18 -29.93 -15.57 -15.71
CA LEU A 18 -31.18 -15.78 -16.42
C LEU A 18 -31.51 -17.28 -16.36
N PHE A 19 -32.30 -17.70 -15.37
CA PHE A 19 -33.10 -18.90 -15.56
C PHE A 19 -34.35 -18.43 -16.28
N ALA A 20 -34.44 -18.82 -17.53
CA ALA A 20 -35.53 -18.38 -18.35
C ALA A 20 -36.86 -18.87 -17.77
N GLN A 21 -37.70 -17.88 -17.43
CA GLN A 21 -39.01 -17.97 -16.82
C GLN A 21 -39.11 -18.43 -15.36
N ARG A 22 -38.12 -19.15 -14.80
CA ARG A 22 -38.03 -19.45 -13.36
C ARG A 22 -36.96 -18.56 -12.72
N ASP A 23 -37.29 -17.32 -12.39
CA ASP A 23 -36.31 -16.32 -11.99
C ASP A 23 -36.67 -15.68 -10.64
N THR A 24 -35.74 -14.94 -10.05
CA THR A 24 -36.01 -14.15 -8.84
C THR A 24 -36.64 -12.80 -9.17
N GLU A 25 -36.59 -12.37 -10.43
CA GLU A 25 -37.10 -11.07 -10.86
C GLU A 25 -37.75 -11.14 -12.24
N HIS A 26 -38.88 -10.43 -12.40
CA HIS A 26 -39.64 -10.41 -13.64
C HIS A 26 -40.14 -9.02 -13.97
N TRP A 27 -40.13 -8.68 -15.25
CA TRP A 27 -40.54 -7.38 -15.78
C TRP A 27 -41.64 -7.57 -16.83
N PHE A 28 -42.65 -6.71 -16.81
CA PHE A 28 -43.72 -6.71 -17.81
C PHE A 28 -43.92 -5.29 -18.33
N ALA A 29 -43.63 -5.08 -19.62
CA ALA A 29 -43.85 -3.80 -20.25
C ALA A 29 -45.35 -3.57 -20.50
N PRO A 30 -45.83 -2.32 -20.38
CA PRO A 30 -47.25 -2.02 -20.58
C PRO A 30 -47.65 -2.03 -22.05
N MET A 31 -48.93 -1.89 -22.34
CA MET A 31 -49.49 -1.98 -23.69
C MET A 31 -50.57 -0.92 -23.93
N ALA A 32 -50.81 -0.57 -25.19
CA ALA A 32 -51.90 0.31 -25.58
C ALA A 32 -53.13 -0.48 -26.00
N ALA A 33 -54.25 -0.23 -25.34
CA ALA A 33 -55.57 -0.61 -25.78
C ALA A 33 -56.30 0.61 -26.33
N ARG A 34 -57.14 0.42 -27.34
CA ARG A 34 -58.10 1.45 -27.68
C ARG A 34 -59.23 1.49 -26.65
N SER A 35 -59.65 2.69 -26.24
CA SER A 35 -60.73 2.88 -25.26
C SER A 35 -62.03 2.17 -25.61
N THR A 36 -62.35 2.06 -26.91
CA THR A 36 -63.52 1.33 -27.42
C THR A 36 -63.46 -0.18 -27.21
N GLN A 37 -62.30 -0.74 -26.84
CA GLN A 37 -62.05 -2.18 -26.69
C GLN A 37 -61.90 -2.62 -25.22
N LEU A 38 -62.04 -1.72 -24.25
CA LEU A 38 -61.88 -2.02 -22.82
C LEU A 38 -63.21 -2.24 -22.10
N SER A 39 -63.95 -3.27 -22.52
CA SER A 39 -65.19 -3.68 -21.84
C SER A 39 -64.88 -4.61 -20.67
N SER A 40 -65.29 -4.22 -19.45
CA SER A 40 -65.13 -4.99 -18.20
C SER A 40 -63.74 -5.64 -18.02
N PRO A 41 -62.63 -4.88 -18.17
CA PRO A 41 -61.28 -5.44 -18.17
C PRO A 41 -60.91 -6.09 -16.83
N LYS A 42 -60.19 -7.20 -16.89
CA LYS A 42 -59.62 -7.93 -15.75
C LYS A 42 -58.17 -8.26 -16.03
N GLN A 43 -57.34 -8.24 -14.98
CA GLN A 43 -55.92 -8.53 -15.10
C GLN A 43 -55.33 -8.95 -13.76
N ALA A 44 -54.48 -9.97 -13.77
CA ALA A 44 -53.84 -10.50 -12.56
C ALA A 44 -52.49 -11.16 -12.89
N LEU A 45 -51.61 -11.20 -11.89
CA LEU A 45 -50.39 -11.99 -11.91
C LEU A 45 -50.65 -13.36 -11.27
N TYR A 46 -50.07 -14.40 -11.84
CA TYR A 46 -50.17 -15.78 -11.35
C TYR A 46 -48.77 -16.30 -11.08
N PHE A 47 -48.52 -16.74 -9.84
CA PHE A 47 -47.20 -17.12 -9.34
C PHE A 47 -47.15 -18.61 -8.96
N SER A 48 -46.04 -19.26 -9.24
CA SER A 48 -45.76 -20.63 -8.82
C SER A 48 -44.26 -20.89 -8.68
N THR A 49 -43.87 -21.98 -8.01
CA THR A 49 -42.45 -22.31 -7.73
C THR A 49 -42.33 -23.80 -7.44
N ASP A 50 -41.14 -24.37 -7.62
CA ASP A 50 -40.79 -25.71 -7.12
C ASP A 50 -40.29 -25.70 -5.67
N SER A 51 -40.05 -24.52 -5.08
CA SER A 51 -39.63 -24.41 -3.69
C SER A 51 -40.75 -24.84 -2.74
N VAL A 52 -40.53 -25.93 -2.01
CA VAL A 52 -41.43 -26.36 -0.92
C VAL A 52 -41.40 -25.41 0.29
N THR A 53 -40.33 -24.63 0.45
CA THR A 53 -40.26 -23.60 1.49
C THR A 53 -40.96 -22.34 1.01
N PRO A 54 -41.96 -21.82 1.76
CA PRO A 54 -42.61 -20.55 1.43
C PRO A 54 -41.64 -19.36 1.45
N PHE A 55 -41.82 -18.42 0.53
CA PHE A 55 -41.06 -17.18 0.48
C PHE A 55 -41.89 -16.01 -0.11
N PRO A 56 -41.58 -14.76 0.27
CA PRO A 56 -42.30 -13.59 -0.25
C PRO A 56 -41.83 -13.21 -1.67
N VAL A 57 -42.78 -12.74 -2.48
CA VAL A 57 -42.56 -12.08 -3.77
C VAL A 57 -43.23 -10.71 -3.73
N GLU A 58 -42.44 -9.66 -3.84
CA GLU A 58 -42.85 -8.26 -3.86
C GLU A 58 -43.23 -7.84 -5.29
N ILE A 59 -44.27 -7.01 -5.42
CA ILE A 59 -44.81 -6.57 -6.71
C ILE A 59 -44.80 -5.04 -6.75
N TYR A 60 -44.15 -4.47 -7.76
CA TYR A 60 -43.94 -3.04 -7.93
C TYR A 60 -44.53 -2.54 -9.25
N SER A 61 -44.88 -1.26 -9.28
CA SER A 61 -45.10 -0.48 -10.49
C SER A 61 -44.53 0.92 -10.31
N ASN A 62 -43.69 1.38 -11.24
CA ASN A 62 -42.94 2.63 -11.13
C ASN A 62 -42.27 2.82 -9.75
N ASN A 63 -41.51 1.81 -9.33
CA ASN A 63 -40.82 1.72 -8.03
C ASN A 63 -41.72 1.81 -6.78
N THR A 64 -43.05 1.81 -6.94
CA THR A 64 -44.01 1.79 -5.83
C THR A 64 -44.44 0.36 -5.57
N LEU A 65 -44.31 -0.11 -4.33
CA LEU A 65 -44.78 -1.44 -3.92
C LEU A 65 -46.32 -1.46 -3.97
N LEU A 66 -46.87 -2.37 -4.77
CA LEU A 66 -48.31 -2.62 -4.89
C LEU A 66 -48.79 -3.68 -3.90
N GLY A 67 -47.94 -4.66 -3.58
CA GLY A 67 -48.28 -5.73 -2.65
C GLY A 67 -47.21 -6.83 -2.61
N THR A 68 -47.49 -7.86 -1.81
CA THR A 68 -46.61 -9.02 -1.63
C THR A 68 -47.44 -10.28 -1.56
N VAL A 69 -46.99 -11.35 -2.23
CA VAL A 69 -47.59 -12.70 -2.13
C VAL A 69 -46.57 -13.67 -1.54
N THR A 70 -47.02 -14.70 -0.83
CA THR A 70 -46.14 -15.76 -0.31
C THR A 70 -46.33 -17.03 -1.13
N VAL A 71 -45.30 -17.45 -1.86
CA VAL A 71 -45.39 -18.54 -2.84
C VAL A 71 -44.65 -19.77 -2.31
N SER A 72 -45.23 -20.96 -2.54
CA SER A 72 -44.61 -22.26 -2.27
C SER A 72 -45.17 -23.31 -3.23
N LYS A 73 -44.41 -24.39 -3.44
CA LYS A 73 -44.81 -25.51 -4.30
C LYS A 73 -46.13 -26.12 -3.85
N GLY A 74 -47.04 -26.36 -4.81
CA GLY A 74 -48.39 -26.85 -4.58
C GLY A 74 -49.38 -25.78 -4.14
N SER A 75 -48.92 -24.54 -3.90
CA SER A 75 -49.75 -23.41 -3.46
C SER A 75 -49.51 -22.16 -4.32
N PRO A 76 -49.86 -22.20 -5.62
CA PRO A 76 -49.71 -21.06 -6.51
C PRO A 76 -50.58 -19.88 -6.07
N GLN A 77 -50.03 -18.68 -6.16
CA GLN A 77 -50.67 -17.45 -5.70
C GLN A 77 -51.14 -16.59 -6.87
N THR A 78 -52.09 -15.71 -6.59
CA THR A 78 -52.63 -14.74 -7.55
C THR A 78 -52.63 -13.35 -6.95
N PHE A 79 -52.36 -12.33 -7.77
CA PHE A 79 -52.41 -10.93 -7.36
C PHE A 79 -53.18 -10.12 -8.40
N ASP A 80 -54.29 -9.51 -8.00
CA ASP A 80 -55.08 -8.63 -8.86
C ASP A 80 -54.30 -7.34 -9.15
N VAL A 81 -54.11 -7.03 -10.44
CA VAL A 81 -53.34 -5.85 -10.84
C VAL A 81 -54.30 -4.67 -11.07
N PRO A 82 -54.09 -3.49 -10.46
CA PRO A 82 -54.91 -2.32 -10.72
C PRO A 82 -54.88 -1.91 -12.20
N LEU A 83 -56.05 -1.67 -12.82
CA LEU A 83 -56.21 -1.46 -14.27
C LEU A 83 -55.27 -0.39 -14.85
N ASN A 84 -54.98 0.66 -14.07
CA ASN A 84 -54.12 1.77 -14.50
C ASN A 84 -52.62 1.42 -14.55
N ARG A 85 -52.20 0.18 -14.23
CA ARG A 85 -50.78 -0.21 -14.15
C ARG A 85 -50.20 -0.86 -15.40
N MET A 86 -51.02 -1.42 -16.29
CA MET A 86 -50.51 -2.19 -17.44
C MET A 86 -51.09 -1.73 -18.78
N VAL A 87 -52.37 -1.40 -18.81
CA VAL A 87 -53.04 -0.99 -20.04
C VAL A 87 -53.19 0.54 -20.08
N ALA A 88 -52.72 1.14 -21.16
CA ALA A 88 -52.95 2.54 -21.51
C ALA A 88 -54.13 2.63 -22.48
N SER A 89 -54.98 3.63 -22.30
CA SER A 89 -56.14 3.85 -23.18
C SER A 89 -56.39 5.31 -23.52
N GLY A 90 -55.76 6.24 -22.80
CA GLY A 90 -55.75 7.65 -23.16
C GLY A 90 -54.57 7.97 -24.10
N THR A 91 -54.81 8.82 -25.08
CA THR A 91 -53.75 9.28 -26.02
C THR A 91 -52.61 10.00 -25.32
N GLY A 92 -52.87 10.68 -24.20
CA GLY A 92 -51.84 11.33 -23.38
C GLY A 92 -50.90 10.38 -22.63
N GLU A 93 -51.17 9.07 -22.66
CA GLU A 93 -50.30 8.04 -22.07
C GLU A 93 -49.35 7.41 -23.11
N LEU A 94 -49.55 7.74 -24.41
CA LEU A 94 -48.80 7.20 -25.53
C LEU A 94 -47.71 8.19 -25.95
N PHE A 95 -46.61 7.69 -26.50
CA PHE A 95 -45.51 8.52 -27.02
C PHE A 95 -44.89 9.49 -25.99
N THR A 96 -44.96 9.12 -24.71
CA THR A 96 -44.37 9.88 -23.60
C THR A 96 -43.89 8.94 -22.51
N PRO A 97 -42.83 9.26 -21.75
CA PRO A 97 -42.47 8.53 -20.54
C PRO A 97 -43.66 8.48 -19.55
N GLY A 98 -44.02 7.27 -19.14
CA GLY A 98 -45.13 7.00 -18.22
C GLY A 98 -44.73 6.05 -17.09
N ASN A 99 -45.66 5.83 -16.16
CA ASN A 99 -45.43 5.08 -14.92
C ASN A 99 -46.13 3.71 -14.91
N LYS A 100 -46.42 3.14 -16.09
CA LYS A 100 -47.03 1.82 -16.24
C LYS A 100 -45.95 0.76 -16.42
N GLY A 101 -46.32 -0.49 -16.21
CA GLY A 101 -45.42 -1.63 -16.18
C GLY A 101 -45.34 -2.22 -14.77
N LEU A 102 -44.92 -3.48 -14.73
CA LEU A 102 -44.79 -4.25 -13.50
C LEU A 102 -43.36 -4.79 -13.36
N TYR A 103 -42.90 -4.81 -12.12
CA TYR A 103 -41.68 -5.47 -11.69
C TYR A 103 -42.00 -6.34 -10.49
N THR A 104 -41.57 -7.60 -10.48
CA THR A 104 -41.73 -8.48 -9.31
C THR A 104 -40.37 -8.99 -8.87
N LYS A 105 -40.20 -9.20 -7.57
CA LYS A 105 -38.94 -9.63 -6.95
C LYS A 105 -39.20 -10.61 -5.81
N GLY A 106 -38.52 -11.75 -5.83
CA GLY A 106 -38.58 -12.78 -4.79
C GLY A 106 -37.19 -13.14 -4.25
N THR A 107 -37.14 -13.75 -3.08
CA THR A 107 -35.90 -14.25 -2.46
C THR A 107 -35.46 -15.61 -2.98
N LYS A 108 -36.35 -16.32 -3.71
CA LYS A 108 -36.07 -17.57 -4.42
C LYS A 108 -36.68 -17.51 -5.82
N PRO A 109 -36.24 -18.37 -6.77
CA PRO A 109 -36.82 -18.41 -8.11
C PRO A 109 -38.30 -18.83 -8.15
N TYR A 110 -39.08 -18.18 -9.02
CA TYR A 110 -40.49 -18.47 -9.26
C TYR A 110 -40.84 -18.28 -10.74
N PHE A 111 -41.98 -18.83 -11.15
CA PHE A 111 -42.64 -18.52 -12.41
C PHE A 111 -43.70 -17.44 -12.18
N VAL A 112 -43.87 -16.55 -13.14
CA VAL A 112 -44.99 -15.62 -13.16
C VAL A 112 -45.52 -15.37 -14.56
N THR A 113 -46.84 -15.35 -14.68
CA THR A 113 -47.54 -14.93 -15.90
C THR A 113 -48.46 -13.77 -15.60
N TYR A 114 -48.48 -12.76 -16.45
CA TYR A 114 -49.50 -11.72 -16.43
C TYR A 114 -50.64 -12.15 -17.36
N ARG A 115 -51.83 -12.29 -16.79
CA ARG A 115 -53.03 -12.75 -17.52
C ARG A 115 -54.07 -11.67 -17.49
N PHE A 116 -54.77 -11.46 -18.59
CA PHE A 116 -55.73 -10.37 -18.71
C PHE A 116 -56.79 -10.68 -19.75
N SER A 117 -57.95 -10.02 -19.58
CA SER A 117 -59.08 -10.19 -20.47
C SER A 117 -59.93 -8.92 -20.52
N VAL A 118 -60.75 -8.86 -21.56
CA VAL A 118 -61.97 -8.04 -21.63
C VAL A 118 -63.14 -8.97 -21.94
N VAL A 119 -64.35 -8.44 -22.22
CA VAL A 119 -65.52 -9.30 -22.45
C VAL A 119 -65.29 -10.33 -23.56
N SER A 120 -64.70 -9.93 -24.67
CA SER A 120 -64.59 -10.82 -25.85
C SER A 120 -63.18 -11.35 -26.11
N HIS A 121 -62.17 -10.93 -25.33
CA HIS A 121 -60.76 -11.16 -25.66
C HIS A 121 -59.95 -11.50 -24.42
N GLY A 122 -58.86 -12.24 -24.59
CA GLY A 122 -57.93 -12.60 -23.50
C GLY A 122 -56.53 -12.84 -24.02
N GLU A 123 -55.53 -12.77 -23.13
CA GLU A 123 -54.17 -13.21 -23.45
C GLU A 123 -53.38 -13.52 -22.19
N ILE A 124 -52.30 -14.28 -22.34
CA ILE A 124 -51.32 -14.55 -21.30
C ILE A 124 -49.93 -14.09 -21.73
N LEU A 125 -49.39 -13.10 -21.02
CA LEU A 125 -47.97 -12.77 -21.10
C LEU A 125 -47.18 -13.68 -20.17
N THR A 126 -46.54 -14.68 -20.75
CA THR A 126 -45.62 -15.54 -19.99
C THR A 126 -44.33 -14.78 -19.77
N SER A 127 -43.92 -14.54 -18.52
CA SER A 127 -42.69 -13.80 -18.27
C SER A 127 -41.47 -14.63 -18.63
N LYS A 128 -40.50 -13.99 -19.28
CA LYS A 128 -39.20 -14.57 -19.59
C LYS A 128 -38.19 -14.42 -18.45
N GLY A 129 -38.60 -13.85 -17.31
CA GLY A 129 -37.71 -13.55 -16.18
C GLY A 129 -36.69 -12.49 -16.58
N LYS A 130 -35.49 -12.56 -16.01
CA LYS A 130 -34.40 -11.69 -16.45
C LYS A 130 -33.98 -12.03 -17.90
N ALA A 131 -34.30 -13.23 -18.41
CA ALA A 131 -33.99 -13.60 -19.80
C ALA A 131 -34.71 -12.72 -20.84
N GLY A 132 -35.80 -12.06 -20.42
CA GLY A 132 -36.55 -11.14 -21.25
C GLY A 132 -36.02 -9.70 -21.27
N ILE A 133 -34.98 -9.38 -20.49
CA ILE A 133 -34.40 -8.04 -20.46
C ILE A 133 -33.05 -8.01 -21.19
N GLY A 134 -32.80 -6.94 -21.94
CA GLY A 134 -31.55 -6.75 -22.67
C GLY A 134 -31.52 -5.41 -23.37
N LYS A 135 -30.61 -5.24 -24.34
CA LYS A 135 -30.32 -3.93 -24.94
C LYS A 135 -30.75 -3.76 -26.39
N LYS A 136 -30.95 -4.86 -27.12
CA LYS A 136 -31.31 -4.86 -28.54
C LYS A 136 -32.46 -5.81 -28.80
N PHE A 137 -33.52 -5.31 -29.43
CA PHE A 137 -34.72 -6.05 -29.78
C PHE A 137 -35.19 -5.68 -31.20
N TYR A 138 -36.02 -6.53 -31.79
CA TYR A 138 -36.82 -6.19 -32.96
C TYR A 138 -38.30 -6.37 -32.61
N VAL A 139 -39.14 -5.47 -33.11
CA VAL A 139 -40.58 -5.52 -32.87
C VAL A 139 -41.21 -6.64 -33.70
N VAL A 140 -42.04 -7.45 -33.04
CA VAL A 140 -42.87 -8.46 -33.70
C VAL A 140 -44.31 -8.24 -33.28
N THR A 141 -45.18 -8.00 -34.25
CA THR A 141 -46.62 -7.86 -34.04
C THR A 141 -47.33 -8.75 -35.05
N ALA A 142 -48.53 -9.23 -34.72
CA ALA A 142 -49.31 -9.92 -35.73
C ALA A 142 -49.68 -8.93 -36.86
N PRO A 143 -49.59 -9.35 -38.14
CA PRO A 143 -50.01 -8.50 -39.25
C PRO A 143 -51.48 -8.12 -39.13
N ILE A 144 -51.84 -6.89 -39.47
CA ILE A 144 -53.23 -6.42 -39.47
C ILE A 144 -53.87 -6.75 -40.82
N GLU A 145 -54.37 -7.97 -40.98
CA GLU A 145 -54.84 -8.44 -42.30
C GLU A 145 -56.14 -7.73 -42.74
N ARG A 146 -57.00 -7.37 -41.78
CA ARG A 146 -58.22 -6.57 -42.00
C ARG A 146 -58.07 -5.16 -41.41
N LEU A 147 -58.35 -4.13 -42.21
CA LEU A 147 -58.30 -2.75 -41.75
C LEU A 147 -59.53 -2.44 -40.88
N ASP A 148 -59.30 -2.09 -39.63
CA ASP A 148 -60.34 -1.74 -38.66
C ASP A 148 -59.77 -0.73 -37.67
N SER A 149 -60.52 0.32 -37.36
CA SER A 149 -60.06 1.30 -36.39
C SER A 149 -59.89 0.67 -35.02
N GLY A 150 -60.70 -0.33 -34.66
CA GLY A 150 -60.62 -1.05 -33.40
C GLY A 150 -59.35 -1.87 -33.20
N PHE A 151 -58.60 -2.15 -34.28
CA PHE A 151 -57.33 -2.86 -34.23
C PHE A 151 -56.16 -1.91 -34.03
N ASN A 152 -55.05 -2.44 -33.53
CA ASN A 152 -53.81 -1.70 -33.41
C ASN A 152 -52.60 -2.63 -33.42
N PHE A 153 -51.43 -2.08 -33.69
CA PHE A 153 -50.19 -2.66 -33.17
C PHE A 153 -49.79 -1.87 -31.92
N THR A 154 -49.12 -2.52 -30.97
CA THR A 154 -48.60 -1.85 -29.79
C THR A 154 -47.25 -2.43 -29.38
N THR A 155 -46.38 -1.57 -28.84
CA THR A 155 -45.12 -1.97 -28.22
C THR A 155 -44.87 -1.14 -26.98
N GLY A 156 -44.73 -1.83 -25.86
CA GLY A 156 -44.28 -1.25 -24.60
C GLY A 156 -42.81 -1.51 -24.37
N ILE A 157 -42.14 -0.49 -23.85
CA ILE A 157 -40.75 -0.56 -23.41
C ILE A 157 -40.72 -0.15 -21.94
N LEU A 158 -40.12 -0.97 -21.08
CA LEU A 158 -40.00 -0.70 -19.64
C LEU A 158 -38.52 -0.70 -19.24
N ALA A 159 -38.07 0.38 -18.61
CA ALA A 159 -36.69 0.51 -18.17
C ALA A 159 -36.43 -0.19 -16.83
N THR A 160 -35.31 -0.91 -16.76
CA THR A 160 -34.89 -1.64 -15.54
C THR A 160 -33.91 -0.84 -14.66
N GLU A 161 -33.38 0.26 -15.20
CA GLU A 161 -32.39 1.14 -14.57
C GLU A 161 -32.70 2.61 -14.84
N ASP A 162 -32.21 3.51 -13.98
CA ASP A 162 -32.38 4.95 -14.16
C ASP A 162 -31.60 5.50 -15.34
N ASN A 163 -32.05 6.60 -15.93
CA ASN A 163 -31.40 7.25 -17.07
C ASN A 163 -31.11 6.29 -18.25
N THR A 164 -32.01 5.33 -18.51
CA THR A 164 -31.93 4.42 -19.64
C THR A 164 -32.33 5.17 -20.91
N LYS A 165 -31.40 5.29 -21.86
CA LYS A 165 -31.65 5.88 -23.18
C LYS A 165 -32.07 4.78 -24.13
N VAL A 166 -33.20 5.00 -24.80
CA VAL A 166 -33.77 4.07 -25.76
C VAL A 166 -33.97 4.77 -27.09
N THR A 167 -33.68 4.05 -28.17
CA THR A 167 -33.83 4.48 -29.55
C THR A 167 -34.63 3.42 -30.31
N VAL A 168 -35.70 3.84 -30.99
CA VAL A 168 -36.50 3.01 -31.90
C VAL A 168 -36.31 3.54 -33.32
N SER A 169 -35.92 2.68 -34.25
CA SER A 169 -35.60 3.04 -35.63
C SER A 169 -36.00 1.92 -36.61
N ASP A 170 -35.67 2.11 -37.89
CA ASP A 170 -35.81 1.10 -38.96
C ASP A 170 -37.23 0.55 -39.15
N TYR A 171 -38.26 1.26 -38.68
CA TYR A 171 -39.65 1.04 -39.09
C TYR A 171 -39.91 1.66 -40.48
N SER A 172 -41.00 1.23 -41.12
CA SER A 172 -41.38 1.72 -42.45
C SER A 172 -41.45 3.26 -42.49
N PRO A 173 -40.86 3.92 -43.51
CA PRO A 173 -40.99 5.37 -43.69
C PRO A 173 -42.44 5.84 -43.80
N ASN A 174 -43.33 4.97 -44.31
CA ASN A 174 -44.73 5.28 -44.53
C ASN A 174 -45.63 5.00 -43.32
N ILE A 175 -45.08 4.47 -42.22
CA ILE A 175 -45.88 4.17 -41.02
C ILE A 175 -46.61 5.41 -40.50
N LEU A 176 -47.79 5.23 -39.90
CA LEU A 176 -48.57 6.29 -39.27
C LEU A 176 -48.87 5.93 -37.80
N PHE A 177 -48.22 6.63 -36.87
CA PHE A 177 -48.44 6.49 -35.43
C PHE A 177 -49.71 7.24 -34.99
N SER A 178 -50.35 6.83 -33.88
CA SER A 178 -51.59 7.48 -33.42
C SER A 178 -51.46 8.92 -32.94
N ASN A 179 -50.24 9.39 -32.66
CA ASN A 179 -49.99 10.81 -32.39
C ASN A 179 -49.81 11.65 -33.68
N GLY A 180 -50.01 11.05 -34.86
CA GLY A 180 -49.87 11.68 -36.17
C GLY A 180 -48.45 11.70 -36.71
N TRP A 181 -47.45 11.18 -35.98
CA TRP A 181 -46.10 11.05 -36.50
C TRP A 181 -46.02 9.98 -37.59
N THR A 182 -45.11 10.20 -38.54
CA THR A 182 -44.81 9.25 -39.60
C THR A 182 -43.35 8.85 -39.57
N GLY A 183 -43.00 7.78 -40.29
CA GLY A 183 -41.60 7.38 -40.44
C GLY A 183 -40.73 8.40 -41.18
N ILE A 184 -41.33 9.29 -41.97
CA ILE A 184 -40.63 10.40 -42.63
C ILE A 184 -40.39 11.56 -41.67
N THR A 185 -41.42 11.98 -40.91
CA THR A 185 -41.30 13.11 -39.98
C THR A 185 -40.49 12.76 -38.73
N ASN A 186 -40.55 11.49 -38.33
CA ASN A 186 -39.89 10.96 -37.15
C ASN A 186 -39.23 9.62 -37.55
N PRO A 187 -38.08 9.64 -38.25
CA PRO A 187 -37.38 8.42 -38.68
C PRO A 187 -36.75 7.66 -37.50
N THR A 188 -36.69 8.28 -36.33
CA THR A 188 -36.22 7.67 -35.09
C THR A 188 -36.99 8.25 -33.91
N LEU A 189 -37.39 7.39 -32.96
CA LEU A 189 -37.95 7.79 -31.68
C LEU A 189 -36.86 7.64 -30.62
N THR A 190 -36.57 8.68 -29.84
CA THR A 190 -35.59 8.62 -28.75
C THR A 190 -36.23 9.09 -27.45
N MET A 191 -36.01 8.34 -26.38
CA MET A 191 -36.52 8.63 -25.05
C MET A 191 -35.48 8.30 -23.97
N THR A 192 -35.58 8.98 -22.83
CA THR A 192 -34.85 8.62 -21.62
C THR A 192 -35.86 8.23 -20.55
N LEU A 193 -35.68 7.05 -19.96
CA LEU A 193 -36.58 6.46 -18.98
C LEU A 193 -35.82 6.20 -17.69
N ASN A 194 -36.45 6.49 -16.54
CA ASN A 194 -35.96 6.03 -15.25
C ASN A 194 -36.43 4.60 -14.95
N LYS A 195 -35.83 3.95 -13.96
CA LYS A 195 -36.23 2.60 -13.55
C LYS A 195 -37.72 2.56 -13.25
N GLY A 196 -38.43 1.57 -13.81
CA GLY A 196 -39.86 1.43 -13.62
C GLY A 196 -40.74 2.38 -14.45
N GLN A 197 -40.14 3.31 -15.21
CA GLN A 197 -40.85 4.08 -16.24
C GLN A 197 -40.89 3.33 -17.56
N SER A 198 -41.95 3.60 -18.32
CA SER A 198 -42.23 2.96 -19.59
C SER A 198 -42.46 3.96 -20.72
N TYR A 199 -42.33 3.50 -21.95
CA TYR A 199 -42.78 4.22 -23.15
C TYR A 199 -43.65 3.29 -23.99
N ILE A 200 -44.80 3.79 -24.46
CA ILE A 200 -45.78 2.99 -25.21
C ILE A 200 -45.93 3.57 -26.61
N ILE A 201 -45.70 2.74 -27.62
CA ILE A 201 -45.84 3.05 -29.04
C ILE A 201 -47.08 2.32 -29.57
N GLU A 202 -47.85 3.01 -30.41
CA GLU A 202 -49.08 2.48 -31.00
C GLU A 202 -49.31 3.04 -32.40
N GLY A 203 -49.88 2.21 -33.27
CA GLY A 203 -50.47 2.69 -34.52
C GLY A 203 -51.77 1.97 -34.82
N VAL A 204 -52.70 2.71 -35.42
CA VAL A 204 -54.08 2.29 -35.59
C VAL A 204 -54.21 1.35 -36.79
N GLY A 205 -55.07 0.33 -36.66
CA GLY A 205 -55.21 -0.74 -37.64
C GLY A 205 -56.07 -0.42 -38.87
N ASN A 206 -56.72 0.73 -38.95
CA ASN A 206 -57.43 1.16 -40.17
C ASN A 206 -56.50 1.74 -41.24
N GLU A 207 -55.23 1.96 -40.90
CA GLU A 207 -54.23 2.54 -41.80
C GLU A 207 -53.50 1.44 -42.58
N ALA A 208 -53.61 1.46 -43.91
CA ALA A 208 -53.01 0.42 -44.76
C ALA A 208 -51.48 0.31 -44.59
N VAL A 209 -50.81 1.42 -44.29
CA VAL A 209 -49.37 1.50 -44.04
C VAL A 209 -48.95 0.81 -42.73
N ASN A 210 -49.88 0.63 -41.79
CA ASN A 210 -49.62 0.04 -40.48
C ASN A 210 -49.74 -1.50 -40.48
N LYS A 211 -50.19 -2.11 -41.58
CA LYS A 211 -50.43 -3.57 -41.67
C LYS A 211 -49.23 -4.41 -41.22
N GLU A 212 -48.07 -4.10 -41.76
CA GLU A 212 -46.79 -4.72 -41.44
C GLU A 212 -45.70 -3.67 -41.14
N GLY A 213 -46.02 -2.37 -41.24
CA GLY A 213 -45.04 -1.28 -41.28
C GLY A 213 -44.19 -1.09 -40.02
N PHE A 214 -44.63 -1.64 -38.87
CA PHE A 214 -43.87 -1.62 -37.62
C PHE A 214 -43.17 -2.94 -37.30
N ILE A 215 -43.50 -4.03 -38.01
CA ILE A 215 -42.83 -5.32 -37.83
C ILE A 215 -41.38 -5.15 -38.28
N GLY A 216 -40.44 -5.56 -37.45
CA GLY A 216 -39.01 -5.39 -37.72
C GLY A 216 -38.40 -4.08 -37.26
N ALA A 217 -39.18 -3.18 -36.65
CA ALA A 217 -38.62 -1.97 -36.03
C ALA A 217 -37.56 -2.34 -35.00
N LYS A 218 -36.41 -1.68 -35.07
CA LYS A 218 -35.25 -1.93 -34.19
C LYS A 218 -35.40 -1.12 -32.91
N ILE A 219 -35.17 -1.74 -31.76
CA ILE A 219 -35.11 -1.08 -30.46
C ILE A 219 -33.71 -1.29 -29.88
N GLU A 220 -33.00 -0.20 -29.63
CA GLU A 220 -31.67 -0.20 -29.01
C GLU A 220 -31.66 0.65 -27.75
N SER A 221 -30.86 0.25 -26.77
CA SER A 221 -30.74 0.95 -25.49
C SER A 221 -29.34 0.82 -24.89
N ASP A 222 -28.95 1.79 -24.06
CA ASP A 222 -27.67 1.76 -23.37
C ASP A 222 -27.68 0.86 -22.11
N LYS A 223 -28.88 0.61 -21.56
CA LYS A 223 -29.14 -0.22 -20.36
C LYS A 223 -30.29 -1.20 -20.60
N PRO A 224 -30.39 -2.30 -19.83
CA PRO A 224 -31.40 -3.32 -20.08
C PRO A 224 -32.84 -2.79 -19.97
N ILE A 225 -33.68 -3.19 -20.92
CA ILE A 225 -35.12 -2.91 -20.99
C ILE A 225 -35.91 -4.20 -21.15
N SER A 226 -37.18 -4.20 -20.75
CA SER A 226 -38.17 -5.23 -21.10
C SER A 226 -39.05 -4.73 -22.25
N VAL A 227 -39.37 -5.61 -23.19
CA VAL A 227 -40.22 -5.29 -24.35
C VAL A 227 -41.42 -6.25 -24.42
N THR A 228 -42.62 -5.69 -24.54
CA THR A 228 -43.85 -6.41 -24.85
C THR A 228 -44.40 -5.85 -26.14
N ASN A 229 -44.66 -6.71 -27.12
CA ASN A 229 -45.13 -6.32 -28.45
C ASN A 229 -46.23 -7.24 -28.95
N GLY A 230 -47.05 -6.72 -29.85
CA GLY A 230 -48.18 -7.43 -30.43
C GLY A 230 -49.30 -6.48 -30.79
N ASN A 231 -50.53 -6.93 -30.60
CA ASN A 231 -51.74 -6.19 -30.87
C ASN A 231 -52.67 -6.35 -29.66
N PHE A 232 -53.19 -5.25 -29.12
CA PHE A 232 -54.22 -5.39 -28.07
C PHE A 232 -55.55 -5.83 -28.68
N ASN A 233 -55.80 -5.48 -29.93
CA ASN A 233 -56.82 -6.13 -30.72
C ASN A 233 -56.25 -6.37 -32.12
N GLY A 234 -56.01 -7.63 -32.45
CA GLY A 234 -55.37 -8.05 -33.69
C GLY A 234 -56.14 -9.17 -34.37
N GLN A 235 -55.90 -9.31 -35.67
CA GLN A 235 -56.50 -10.34 -36.49
C GLN A 235 -55.48 -10.78 -37.53
N PHE A 236 -55.15 -12.07 -37.54
CA PHE A 236 -54.19 -12.64 -38.49
C PHE A 236 -54.73 -13.83 -39.30
N ALA A 237 -55.91 -14.37 -39.00
CA ALA A 237 -56.45 -15.53 -39.73
C ALA A 237 -56.56 -15.25 -41.24
N ILE A 238 -56.15 -16.21 -42.07
CA ILE A 238 -56.08 -16.07 -43.54
C ILE A 238 -57.35 -16.67 -44.17
N THR A 239 -58.52 -16.20 -43.75
CA THR A 239 -59.84 -16.73 -44.16
C THR A 239 -60.57 -15.77 -45.10
N THR A 240 -61.49 -16.28 -45.91
CA THR A 240 -62.32 -15.45 -46.80
C THR A 240 -63.49 -14.77 -46.06
N SER A 241 -63.91 -15.31 -44.91
CA SER A 241 -64.92 -14.75 -44.01
C SER A 241 -64.25 -14.40 -42.67
N TYR A 242 -64.09 -13.10 -42.39
CA TYR A 242 -63.41 -12.59 -41.20
C TYR A 242 -64.40 -12.28 -40.08
N ASP A 243 -64.52 -13.15 -39.07
CA ASP A 243 -65.58 -13.03 -38.06
C ASP A 243 -65.07 -12.71 -36.64
N GLY A 244 -63.79 -12.38 -36.45
CA GLY A 244 -63.33 -11.91 -35.14
C GLY A 244 -61.87 -11.45 -35.07
N SER A 245 -61.46 -11.15 -33.84
CA SER A 245 -60.15 -10.62 -33.45
C SER A 245 -59.91 -10.94 -31.98
N ASP A 246 -58.67 -10.88 -31.53
CA ASP A 246 -58.32 -11.11 -30.13
C ASP A 246 -57.12 -10.26 -29.71
N ILE A 247 -56.81 -10.29 -28.43
CA ILE A 247 -55.52 -9.81 -27.92
C ILE A 247 -54.45 -10.82 -28.36
N VAL A 248 -53.39 -10.35 -29.03
CA VAL A 248 -52.33 -11.21 -29.57
C VAL A 248 -50.96 -10.57 -29.31
N MET A 249 -50.32 -10.94 -28.20
CA MET A 249 -49.05 -10.36 -27.79
C MET A 249 -48.27 -11.29 -26.86
N ASP A 250 -46.94 -11.15 -26.84
CA ASP A 250 -46.08 -11.84 -25.87
C ASP A 250 -44.93 -10.90 -25.45
N GLN A 251 -44.22 -11.30 -24.40
CA GLN A 251 -42.94 -10.68 -24.04
C GLN A 251 -41.86 -11.13 -25.02
N SER A 252 -41.09 -10.18 -25.55
CA SER A 252 -39.94 -10.44 -26.41
C SER A 252 -38.68 -10.76 -25.59
N VAL A 253 -37.63 -11.23 -26.26
CA VAL A 253 -36.30 -11.48 -25.68
C VAL A 253 -35.24 -10.72 -26.48
N PRO A 254 -34.11 -10.34 -25.87
CA PRO A 254 -33.05 -9.64 -26.60
C PRO A 254 -32.37 -10.53 -27.64
N THR A 255 -31.73 -9.91 -28.64
CA THR A 255 -31.15 -10.62 -29.80
C THR A 255 -30.06 -11.64 -29.47
N ASP A 256 -29.41 -11.53 -28.31
CA ASP A 256 -28.41 -12.48 -27.80
C ASP A 256 -29.03 -13.79 -27.28
N ARG A 257 -30.37 -13.89 -27.22
CA ARG A 257 -31.12 -15.10 -26.82
C ARG A 257 -31.77 -15.84 -27.97
N LEU A 258 -31.61 -15.33 -29.19
CA LEU A 258 -32.18 -15.92 -30.37
C LEU A 258 -31.36 -17.11 -30.85
N GLY A 259 -31.98 -17.95 -31.68
CA GLY A 259 -31.35 -19.07 -32.34
C GLY A 259 -31.94 -19.26 -33.73
N ASN A 260 -31.68 -20.41 -34.33
CA ASN A 260 -31.90 -20.63 -35.75
C ASN A 260 -32.61 -21.97 -36.07
N GLU A 261 -33.05 -22.71 -35.06
CA GLU A 261 -33.86 -23.94 -35.22
C GLU A 261 -35.05 -23.88 -34.28
N PHE A 262 -36.24 -24.20 -34.76
CA PHE A 262 -37.50 -24.08 -34.01
C PHE A 262 -38.46 -25.19 -34.40
N VAL A 263 -39.21 -25.72 -33.43
CA VAL A 263 -40.37 -26.58 -33.70
C VAL A 263 -41.63 -25.92 -33.13
N LEU A 264 -42.66 -25.89 -33.96
CA LEU A 264 -43.97 -25.39 -33.59
C LEU A 264 -44.94 -26.57 -33.58
N VAL A 265 -45.83 -26.59 -32.60
CA VAL A 265 -46.90 -27.59 -32.47
C VAL A 265 -48.22 -26.87 -32.59
N LYS A 266 -49.08 -27.32 -33.51
CA LYS A 266 -50.37 -26.69 -33.80
C LYS A 266 -51.18 -26.47 -32.52
N GLY A 267 -51.85 -25.33 -32.44
CA GLY A 267 -52.86 -25.03 -31.43
C GLY A 267 -54.11 -25.92 -31.57
N ASN A 268 -55.24 -25.42 -31.08
CA ASN A 268 -56.50 -26.15 -31.12
C ASN A 268 -57.25 -26.00 -32.46
N GLY A 269 -56.85 -25.07 -33.32
CA GLY A 269 -57.58 -24.74 -34.56
C GLY A 269 -57.63 -25.87 -35.56
N ASN A 270 -58.74 -26.01 -36.27
CA ASN A 270 -58.80 -26.89 -37.43
C ASN A 270 -57.90 -26.34 -38.54
N ILE A 271 -57.13 -27.21 -39.19
CA ILE A 271 -56.18 -26.79 -40.23
C ILE A 271 -56.89 -26.18 -41.45
N SER A 272 -58.18 -26.48 -41.66
CA SER A 272 -59.01 -25.83 -42.68
C SER A 272 -59.25 -24.34 -42.42
N GLU A 273 -59.18 -23.89 -41.16
CA GLU A 273 -59.49 -22.51 -40.76
C GLU A 273 -58.34 -21.53 -41.03
N ARG A 274 -57.17 -22.01 -41.46
CA ARG A 274 -56.02 -21.15 -41.83
C ARG A 274 -55.63 -20.12 -40.74
N MET A 275 -55.67 -20.57 -39.49
CA MET A 275 -55.31 -19.79 -38.30
C MET A 275 -53.95 -20.17 -37.71
N GLU A 276 -53.39 -21.30 -38.13
CA GLU A 276 -52.17 -21.86 -37.58
C GLU A 276 -51.00 -21.47 -38.49
N ASP A 277 -50.08 -20.64 -37.98
CA ASP A 277 -49.03 -20.04 -38.79
C ASP A 277 -47.80 -19.67 -37.93
N ALA A 278 -46.75 -19.17 -38.56
CA ALA A 278 -45.56 -18.65 -37.93
C ALA A 278 -45.11 -17.36 -38.61
N LEU A 279 -44.75 -16.36 -37.80
CA LEU A 279 -44.11 -15.13 -38.23
C LEU A 279 -42.64 -15.16 -37.83
N ILE A 280 -41.76 -15.01 -38.82
CA ILE A 280 -40.31 -14.97 -38.66
C ILE A 280 -39.85 -13.54 -38.87
N VAL A 281 -38.98 -13.01 -38.00
CA VAL A 281 -38.34 -11.70 -38.18
C VAL A 281 -36.83 -11.86 -38.12
N ALA A 282 -36.14 -11.43 -39.19
CA ALA A 282 -34.69 -11.54 -39.29
C ALA A 282 -34.00 -10.39 -38.55
N THR A 283 -32.97 -10.71 -37.77
CA THR A 283 -32.15 -9.69 -37.07
C THR A 283 -30.86 -9.35 -37.82
N GLU A 284 -30.63 -10.00 -38.95
CA GLU A 284 -29.47 -9.84 -39.80
C GLU A 284 -29.84 -10.05 -41.27
N GLY A 285 -29.22 -9.28 -42.17
CA GLY A 285 -29.41 -9.43 -43.60
C GLY A 285 -28.85 -10.73 -44.16
N GLY A 286 -29.47 -11.24 -45.23
CA GLY A 286 -29.10 -12.49 -45.89
C GLY A 286 -29.57 -13.74 -45.15
N THR A 287 -30.56 -13.62 -44.26
CA THR A 287 -31.08 -14.75 -43.48
C THR A 287 -31.95 -15.64 -44.37
N GLN A 288 -31.53 -16.88 -44.58
CA GLN A 288 -32.24 -17.85 -45.39
C GLN A 288 -33.16 -18.70 -44.51
N VAL A 289 -34.41 -18.90 -44.92
CA VAL A 289 -35.44 -19.64 -44.18
C VAL A 289 -35.75 -20.97 -44.86
N TYR A 290 -35.74 -22.07 -44.09
CA TYR A 290 -36.06 -23.43 -44.52
C TYR A 290 -37.18 -24.01 -43.66
N ILE A 291 -38.12 -24.73 -44.28
CA ILE A 291 -39.30 -25.30 -43.61
C ILE A 291 -39.31 -26.82 -43.80
N ASN A 292 -39.51 -27.56 -42.71
CA ASN A 292 -39.57 -29.02 -42.66
C ASN A 292 -38.37 -29.69 -43.35
N ASN A 293 -38.61 -30.61 -44.30
CA ASN A 293 -37.58 -31.32 -45.07
C ASN A 293 -37.03 -30.50 -46.26
N GLY A 294 -37.39 -29.22 -46.38
CA GLY A 294 -36.97 -28.37 -47.49
C GLY A 294 -35.46 -28.12 -47.50
N THR A 295 -34.81 -28.41 -48.63
CA THR A 295 -33.37 -28.14 -48.84
C THR A 295 -33.11 -26.80 -49.53
N THR A 296 -34.16 -26.18 -50.10
CA THR A 296 -34.11 -24.86 -50.76
C THR A 296 -34.76 -23.83 -49.84
N PRO A 297 -34.17 -22.63 -49.68
CA PRO A 297 -34.77 -21.61 -48.84
C PRO A 297 -36.08 -21.09 -49.45
N VAL A 298 -37.13 -20.99 -48.62
CA VAL A 298 -38.44 -20.43 -49.01
C VAL A 298 -38.42 -18.90 -49.04
N ALA A 299 -37.46 -18.28 -48.35
CA ALA A 299 -37.22 -16.84 -48.34
C ALA A 299 -35.74 -16.54 -48.01
N THR A 300 -35.26 -15.37 -48.46
CA THR A 300 -34.00 -14.76 -48.01
C THR A 300 -34.31 -13.34 -47.54
N LEU A 301 -34.11 -13.08 -46.26
CA LEU A 301 -34.58 -11.88 -45.57
C LEU A 301 -33.44 -10.89 -45.32
N ALA A 302 -33.73 -9.60 -45.53
CA ALA A 302 -32.95 -8.49 -45.03
C ALA A 302 -33.12 -8.34 -43.51
N GLU A 303 -32.25 -7.54 -42.88
CA GLU A 303 -32.41 -7.21 -41.45
C GLU A 303 -33.72 -6.44 -41.23
N GLY A 304 -34.47 -6.82 -40.21
CA GLY A 304 -35.80 -6.27 -39.92
C GLY A 304 -36.92 -6.82 -40.84
N GLU A 305 -36.60 -7.52 -41.91
CA GLU A 305 -37.61 -8.10 -42.78
C GLU A 305 -38.30 -9.29 -42.10
N SER A 306 -39.61 -9.44 -42.36
CA SER A 306 -40.42 -10.51 -41.82
C SER A 306 -40.92 -11.47 -42.90
N TYR A 307 -41.15 -12.72 -42.51
CA TYR A 307 -41.72 -13.76 -43.37
C TYR A 307 -42.78 -14.55 -42.63
N ARG A 308 -43.93 -14.70 -43.28
CA ARG A 308 -45.09 -15.41 -42.74
C ARG A 308 -45.25 -16.75 -43.47
N VAL A 309 -45.09 -17.85 -42.74
CA VAL A 309 -44.82 -19.17 -43.32
C VAL A 309 -46.00 -19.74 -44.11
N ASN A 310 -47.22 -19.62 -43.59
CA ASN A 310 -48.44 -20.14 -44.20
C ASN A 310 -49.28 -19.06 -44.90
N LYS A 311 -48.71 -17.87 -45.15
CA LYS A 311 -49.42 -16.73 -45.80
C LYS A 311 -50.11 -17.15 -47.10
N THR A 312 -49.42 -17.95 -47.91
CA THR A 312 -49.90 -18.41 -49.23
C THR A 312 -50.47 -19.83 -49.22
N SER A 313 -50.02 -20.70 -48.32
CA SER A 313 -50.44 -22.11 -48.23
C SER A 313 -50.41 -22.61 -46.79
N ASN A 314 -51.47 -23.27 -46.32
CA ASN A 314 -51.56 -23.81 -44.95
C ASN A 314 -51.10 -25.27 -44.81
N THR A 315 -50.08 -25.68 -45.55
CA THR A 315 -49.64 -27.08 -45.66
C THR A 315 -48.36 -27.40 -44.88
N ASN A 316 -47.74 -26.40 -44.24
CA ASN A 316 -46.44 -26.62 -43.58
C ASN A 316 -46.56 -27.26 -42.19
N TYR A 317 -47.74 -27.24 -41.57
CA TYR A 317 -48.03 -28.10 -40.43
C TYR A 317 -48.27 -29.53 -40.93
N ILE A 318 -47.37 -30.45 -40.59
CA ILE A 318 -47.41 -31.85 -41.03
C ILE A 318 -48.16 -32.69 -40.00
N ASP A 319 -49.16 -33.44 -40.45
CA ASP A 319 -49.87 -34.43 -39.64
C ASP A 319 -48.95 -35.60 -39.30
N GLN A 320 -48.80 -35.90 -38.02
CA GLN A 320 -48.01 -37.02 -37.50
C GLN A 320 -48.90 -38.16 -36.97
N GLY A 321 -50.21 -38.10 -37.25
CA GLY A 321 -51.22 -38.98 -36.71
C GLY A 321 -51.91 -38.41 -35.47
N ASN A 322 -53.06 -38.97 -35.09
CA ASN A 322 -53.87 -38.54 -33.93
C ASN A 322 -54.26 -37.05 -33.95
N ASN A 323 -54.40 -36.44 -35.14
CA ASN A 323 -54.65 -35.00 -35.29
C ASN A 323 -53.54 -34.13 -34.65
N HIS A 324 -52.32 -34.66 -34.55
CA HIS A 324 -51.14 -33.96 -34.04
C HIS A 324 -50.34 -33.41 -35.20
N TYR A 325 -50.21 -32.08 -35.24
CA TYR A 325 -49.50 -31.39 -36.31
C TYR A 325 -48.32 -30.62 -35.75
N ASN A 326 -47.16 -30.74 -36.41
CA ASN A 326 -45.98 -29.95 -36.09
C ASN A 326 -45.29 -29.40 -37.34
N MET A 327 -44.45 -28.40 -37.14
CA MET A 327 -43.68 -27.74 -38.19
C MET A 327 -42.28 -27.45 -37.68
N TYR A 328 -41.28 -27.72 -38.52
CA TYR A 328 -39.88 -27.41 -38.23
C TYR A 328 -39.42 -26.21 -39.06
N ILE A 329 -38.76 -25.25 -38.41
CA ILE A 329 -38.18 -24.06 -39.05
C ILE A 329 -36.69 -24.06 -38.78
N ARG A 330 -35.89 -23.91 -39.84
CA ARG A 330 -34.43 -23.71 -39.74
C ARG A 330 -34.01 -22.47 -40.51
N THR A 331 -33.10 -21.69 -39.96
CA THR A 331 -32.54 -20.50 -40.60
C THR A 331 -31.02 -20.55 -40.63
N THR A 332 -30.38 -19.78 -41.53
CA THR A 332 -28.91 -19.65 -41.55
C THR A 332 -28.36 -18.74 -40.47
N LYS A 333 -29.21 -17.90 -39.89
CA LYS A 333 -28.88 -16.90 -38.86
C LYS A 333 -29.96 -16.85 -37.79
N ASN A 334 -29.68 -16.20 -36.68
CA ASN A 334 -30.63 -16.09 -35.58
C ASN A 334 -31.83 -15.21 -35.94
N VAL A 335 -33.02 -15.63 -35.52
CA VAL A 335 -34.29 -14.95 -35.84
C VAL A 335 -35.25 -14.96 -34.66
N TYR A 336 -36.25 -14.08 -34.69
CA TYR A 336 -37.47 -14.28 -33.90
C TYR A 336 -38.41 -15.21 -34.65
N VAL A 337 -39.08 -16.10 -33.92
CA VAL A 337 -40.20 -16.89 -34.41
C VAL A 337 -41.36 -16.72 -33.44
N TYR A 338 -42.48 -16.23 -33.94
CA TYR A 338 -43.74 -16.15 -33.20
C TYR A 338 -44.76 -17.07 -33.85
N GLN A 339 -45.37 -17.92 -33.06
CA GLN A 339 -46.46 -18.79 -33.49
C GLN A 339 -47.78 -18.04 -33.41
N LEU A 340 -48.48 -18.04 -34.54
CA LEU A 340 -49.86 -17.59 -34.67
C LEU A 340 -50.74 -18.84 -34.54
N MET A 341 -51.67 -18.88 -33.60
CA MET A 341 -52.43 -20.10 -33.31
C MET A 341 -53.88 -19.82 -32.92
N ALA A 342 -54.71 -20.85 -32.95
CA ALA A 342 -56.09 -20.77 -32.49
C ALA A 342 -56.25 -21.40 -31.09
N GLY A 343 -57.04 -20.72 -30.25
CA GLY A 343 -57.37 -21.19 -28.90
C GLY A 343 -58.39 -22.33 -28.88
N ILE A 344 -59.28 -22.40 -29.88
CA ILE A 344 -60.28 -23.48 -30.05
C ILE A 344 -60.41 -23.90 -31.53
N ALA A 345 -61.12 -25.00 -31.79
CA ALA A 345 -61.13 -25.65 -33.11
C ALA A 345 -61.82 -24.86 -34.25
N ASN A 346 -62.94 -24.20 -33.98
CA ASN A 346 -63.87 -23.69 -35.01
C ASN A 346 -64.18 -22.19 -34.88
N SER A 347 -63.22 -21.38 -34.46
CA SER A 347 -63.45 -19.94 -34.26
C SER A 347 -62.24 -19.13 -34.67
N ASN A 348 -62.38 -18.34 -35.73
CA ASN A 348 -61.38 -17.36 -36.16
C ASN A 348 -61.36 -16.08 -35.33
N ALA A 349 -62.20 -16.00 -34.30
CA ALA A 349 -62.17 -14.96 -33.27
C ALA A 349 -61.25 -15.31 -32.09
N THR A 350 -60.90 -16.59 -31.93
CA THR A 350 -60.22 -17.10 -30.74
C THR A 350 -58.73 -17.32 -31.02
N LEU A 351 -57.95 -16.25 -30.91
CA LEU A 351 -56.55 -16.23 -31.35
C LEU A 351 -55.59 -16.44 -30.18
N GLY A 352 -54.33 -16.75 -30.48
CA GLY A 352 -53.24 -16.77 -29.51
C GLY A 352 -51.90 -16.48 -30.19
N PHE A 353 -50.96 -15.97 -29.41
CA PHE A 353 -49.66 -15.50 -29.92
C PHE A 353 -48.52 -15.89 -28.98
N ASN A 354 -47.58 -16.70 -29.49
CA ASN A 354 -46.49 -17.23 -28.67
C ASN A 354 -45.13 -16.90 -29.26
N TYR A 355 -44.23 -16.30 -28.47
CA TYR A 355 -42.81 -16.35 -28.81
C TYR A 355 -42.30 -17.79 -28.69
N ILE A 356 -41.66 -18.30 -29.74
CA ILE A 356 -41.11 -19.66 -29.78
C ILE A 356 -39.60 -19.59 -29.52
N PRO A 357 -39.11 -20.18 -28.42
CA PRO A 357 -37.68 -20.26 -28.17
C PRO A 357 -36.98 -21.17 -29.19
N PRO A 358 -35.70 -20.92 -29.49
CA PRO A 358 -34.91 -21.81 -30.31
C PRO A 358 -34.65 -23.14 -29.61
N LEU A 359 -34.46 -24.19 -30.40
CA LEU A 359 -34.07 -25.52 -29.93
C LEU A 359 -32.63 -25.48 -29.40
N ASN A 360 -32.41 -26.12 -28.25
CA ASN A 360 -31.08 -26.25 -27.64
C ASN A 360 -31.05 -27.47 -26.69
N CYS A 361 -29.93 -28.16 -26.60
CA CYS A 361 -29.74 -29.23 -25.62
C CYS A 361 -29.50 -28.73 -24.18
N TYR A 362 -29.31 -27.41 -23.99
CA TYR A 362 -29.27 -26.72 -22.69
C TYR A 362 -30.63 -26.28 -22.14
N LEU A 363 -31.74 -26.54 -22.85
CA LEU A 363 -33.09 -26.27 -22.32
C LEU A 363 -33.30 -27.10 -21.02
N PRO A 364 -34.14 -26.65 -20.09
CA PRO A 364 -34.33 -27.32 -18.81
C PRO A 364 -34.84 -28.74 -19.00
N ARG A 365 -34.53 -29.64 -18.06
CA ARG A 365 -35.06 -31.01 -18.02
C ARG A 365 -36.39 -31.12 -17.24
N LYS A 366 -36.84 -30.01 -16.65
CA LYS A 366 -38.03 -29.96 -15.78
C LYS A 366 -38.69 -28.58 -15.82
N ILE A 367 -40.01 -28.55 -15.84
CA ILE A 367 -40.84 -27.37 -15.59
C ILE A 367 -41.73 -27.71 -14.38
N ASP A 368 -41.48 -27.07 -13.23
CA ASP A 368 -42.05 -27.44 -11.93
C ASP A 368 -42.27 -26.17 -11.11
N GLU A 369 -43.47 -25.64 -10.94
CA GLU A 369 -44.77 -26.03 -11.48
C GLU A 369 -45.39 -24.86 -12.25
N ILE A 370 -46.18 -25.12 -13.29
CA ILE A 370 -47.04 -24.11 -13.89
C ILE A 370 -48.35 -24.08 -13.09
N GLY A 371 -48.55 -23.01 -12.32
CA GLY A 371 -49.70 -22.88 -11.42
C GLY A 371 -50.97 -22.44 -12.13
N LYS A 372 -52.11 -22.99 -11.69
CA LYS A 372 -53.46 -22.54 -12.07
C LYS A 372 -53.64 -22.40 -13.58
N LEU A 373 -53.17 -23.36 -14.38
CA LEU A 373 -52.98 -23.16 -15.82
C LEU A 373 -54.27 -22.73 -16.58
N LYS A 374 -55.43 -23.22 -16.14
CA LYS A 374 -56.75 -22.96 -16.73
C LYS A 374 -57.43 -21.67 -16.24
N ASP A 375 -56.80 -20.94 -15.32
CA ASP A 375 -57.39 -19.73 -14.75
C ASP A 375 -57.05 -18.51 -15.64
N LEU A 376 -58.07 -17.84 -16.16
CA LEU A 376 -57.95 -16.54 -16.80
C LEU A 376 -58.80 -15.55 -16.00
N PRO A 377 -58.26 -14.40 -15.55
CA PRO A 377 -59.07 -13.44 -14.81
C PRO A 377 -60.13 -12.88 -15.77
N TYR A 378 -61.41 -13.10 -15.46
CA TYR A 378 -62.53 -12.76 -16.34
C TYR A 378 -63.68 -12.14 -15.54
N TYR A 379 -64.55 -11.37 -16.20
CA TYR A 379 -65.62 -10.64 -15.50
C TYR A 379 -66.75 -11.56 -14.99
N THR A 380 -66.80 -12.79 -15.49
CA THR A 380 -67.68 -13.90 -15.08
C THR A 380 -66.91 -15.25 -15.13
N THR A 381 -67.60 -16.38 -15.05
CA THR A 381 -67.01 -17.71 -15.26
C THR A 381 -66.94 -18.04 -16.75
N LEU A 382 -65.76 -18.48 -17.22
CA LEU A 382 -65.58 -18.99 -18.58
C LEU A 382 -66.16 -20.41 -18.70
N ASN A 383 -67.14 -20.59 -19.59
CA ASN A 383 -67.77 -21.88 -19.86
C ASN A 383 -67.07 -22.60 -21.01
N ASN A 384 -66.91 -23.93 -20.92
CA ASN A 384 -66.23 -24.75 -21.94
C ASN A 384 -64.80 -24.30 -22.24
N HIS A 385 -64.13 -23.72 -21.25
CA HIS A 385 -62.74 -23.36 -21.34
C HIS A 385 -61.89 -24.62 -21.55
N ILE A 386 -61.04 -24.63 -22.57
CA ILE A 386 -60.10 -25.72 -22.85
C ILE A 386 -58.66 -25.19 -22.91
N VAL A 387 -57.71 -26.00 -22.45
CA VAL A 387 -56.28 -25.71 -22.55
C VAL A 387 -55.54 -26.93 -23.08
N LYS A 388 -54.85 -26.78 -24.20
CA LYS A 388 -53.99 -27.83 -24.75
C LYS A 388 -52.55 -27.53 -24.36
N LEU A 389 -51.87 -28.53 -23.81
CA LEU A 389 -50.43 -28.49 -23.51
C LEU A 389 -49.67 -29.15 -24.65
N ASN A 390 -48.74 -28.44 -25.26
CA ASN A 390 -47.80 -28.95 -26.25
C ASN A 390 -46.43 -29.07 -25.60
N ILE A 391 -45.76 -30.22 -25.73
CA ILE A 391 -44.42 -30.42 -25.15
C ILE A 391 -43.47 -30.75 -26.27
N LEU A 392 -42.26 -30.20 -26.20
CA LEU A 392 -41.16 -30.56 -27.10
C LEU A 392 -40.00 -31.09 -26.28
N THR A 393 -39.37 -32.17 -26.73
CA THR A 393 -38.20 -32.74 -26.06
C THR A 393 -37.29 -33.45 -27.04
N GLU A 394 -36.06 -33.71 -26.65
CA GLU A 394 -35.13 -34.48 -27.47
C GLU A 394 -35.59 -35.94 -27.66
N THR A 395 -35.35 -36.49 -28.84
CA THR A 395 -35.68 -37.89 -29.17
C THR A 395 -35.09 -38.87 -28.16
N GLY A 396 -35.91 -39.81 -27.70
CA GLY A 396 -35.55 -40.82 -26.70
C GLY A 396 -35.63 -40.35 -25.24
N ALA A 397 -36.13 -39.14 -24.97
CA ALA A 397 -36.40 -38.71 -23.60
C ALA A 397 -37.64 -39.39 -23.01
N ALA A 398 -37.60 -39.72 -21.71
CA ALA A 398 -38.76 -40.17 -20.96
C ALA A 398 -39.47 -38.95 -20.37
N VAL A 399 -40.71 -38.70 -20.83
CA VAL A 399 -41.51 -37.52 -20.43
C VAL A 399 -42.65 -37.93 -19.50
N THR A 400 -42.82 -37.19 -18.41
CA THR A 400 -43.98 -37.31 -17.52
C THR A 400 -44.65 -35.96 -17.31
N VAL A 401 -45.97 -36.00 -17.18
CA VAL A 401 -46.79 -34.86 -16.75
C VAL A 401 -47.44 -35.23 -15.42
N ASN A 402 -47.22 -34.42 -14.39
CA ASN A 402 -47.65 -34.68 -13.01
C ASN A 402 -47.25 -36.09 -12.52
N GLY A 403 -46.03 -36.52 -12.86
CA GLY A 403 -45.48 -37.83 -12.50
C GLY A 403 -46.01 -39.01 -13.31
N THR A 404 -46.96 -38.79 -14.22
CA THR A 404 -47.55 -39.84 -15.07
C THR A 404 -46.92 -39.81 -16.46
N ALA A 405 -46.49 -40.97 -16.98
CA ALA A 405 -46.01 -41.10 -18.35
C ALA A 405 -47.14 -40.86 -19.36
N LEU A 406 -46.83 -40.16 -20.46
CA LEU A 406 -47.83 -39.87 -21.49
C LEU A 406 -48.10 -41.11 -22.37
N PRO A 407 -49.38 -41.38 -22.73
CA PRO A 407 -49.72 -42.47 -23.65
C PRO A 407 -49.26 -42.16 -25.08
N ALA A 408 -49.08 -43.22 -25.89
CA ALA A 408 -48.66 -43.09 -27.29
C ALA A 408 -49.60 -42.22 -28.16
N THR A 409 -50.87 -42.07 -27.77
CA THR A 409 -51.83 -41.18 -28.43
C THR A 409 -51.54 -39.69 -28.21
N GLN A 410 -50.68 -39.36 -27.25
CA GLN A 410 -50.24 -38.00 -26.91
C GLN A 410 -48.77 -37.76 -27.27
N GLY A 411 -48.06 -38.77 -27.79
CA GLY A 411 -46.67 -38.71 -28.25
C GLY A 411 -45.80 -39.83 -27.67
N PRO A 412 -44.50 -39.88 -28.02
CA PRO A 412 -43.79 -38.91 -28.85
C PRO A 412 -44.19 -38.99 -30.32
N PHE A 413 -44.49 -37.84 -30.92
CA PHE A 413 -44.67 -37.69 -32.36
C PHE A 413 -43.36 -37.21 -33.01
N PRO A 414 -42.94 -37.80 -34.14
CA PRO A 414 -41.77 -37.34 -34.88
C PRO A 414 -41.98 -35.93 -35.43
N VAL A 415 -40.87 -35.24 -35.74
CA VAL A 415 -40.91 -33.91 -36.36
C VAL A 415 -40.26 -33.98 -37.73
N SER A 416 -41.04 -33.76 -38.79
CA SER A 416 -40.52 -33.78 -40.15
C SER A 416 -39.46 -32.69 -40.35
N GLY A 417 -38.23 -33.09 -40.72
CA GLY A 417 -37.09 -32.19 -40.90
C GLY A 417 -36.00 -32.32 -39.83
N THR A 418 -36.27 -33.00 -38.71
CA THR A 418 -35.28 -33.26 -37.66
C THR A 418 -35.53 -34.59 -36.95
N THR A 419 -34.48 -35.39 -36.76
CA THR A 419 -34.55 -36.64 -35.97
C THR A 419 -34.21 -36.42 -34.50
N ASN A 420 -33.78 -35.22 -34.13
CA ASN A 420 -33.29 -34.91 -32.79
C ASN A 420 -34.39 -34.53 -31.81
N TRP A 421 -35.57 -34.15 -32.31
CA TRP A 421 -36.68 -33.65 -31.50
C TRP A 421 -37.97 -34.41 -31.78
N VAL A 422 -38.75 -34.61 -30.73
CA VAL A 422 -40.11 -35.16 -30.75
C VAL A 422 -41.05 -34.22 -30.01
N SER A 423 -42.33 -34.30 -30.35
CA SER A 423 -43.38 -33.47 -29.77
C SER A 423 -44.48 -34.30 -29.12
N TYR A 424 -45.17 -33.73 -28.15
CA TYR A 424 -46.32 -34.30 -27.48
C TYR A 424 -47.45 -33.27 -27.42
N SER A 425 -48.68 -33.74 -27.31
CA SER A 425 -49.86 -32.90 -27.05
C SER A 425 -50.78 -33.56 -26.04
N VAL A 426 -51.08 -32.84 -24.96
CA VAL A 426 -52.03 -33.23 -23.92
C VAL A 426 -53.26 -32.33 -24.01
N PRO A 427 -54.41 -32.85 -24.47
CA PRO A 427 -55.64 -32.06 -24.56
C PRO A 427 -56.27 -31.82 -23.18
N ASP A 428 -56.92 -30.66 -23.04
CA ASP A 428 -57.67 -30.20 -21.85
C ASP A 428 -56.97 -30.44 -20.50
N ILE A 429 -55.72 -29.99 -20.38
CA ILE A 429 -54.95 -30.08 -19.16
C ILE A 429 -55.54 -29.20 -18.05
N THR A 430 -55.53 -29.67 -16.80
CA THR A 430 -56.10 -28.96 -15.64
C THR A 430 -55.16 -28.98 -14.43
N GLY A 431 -55.43 -28.10 -13.47
CA GLY A 431 -54.67 -28.00 -12.22
C GLY A 431 -53.28 -27.39 -12.38
N ASN A 432 -52.40 -27.69 -11.42
CA ASN A 432 -50.98 -27.37 -11.52
C ASN A 432 -50.28 -28.42 -12.38
N VAL A 433 -49.33 -27.98 -13.20
CA VAL A 433 -48.67 -28.83 -14.17
C VAL A 433 -47.18 -28.88 -13.88
N THR A 434 -46.67 -30.08 -13.61
CA THR A 434 -45.24 -30.40 -13.57
C THR A 434 -44.89 -31.26 -14.77
N ILE A 435 -43.86 -30.86 -15.51
CA ILE A 435 -43.36 -31.58 -16.67
C ILE A 435 -41.93 -32.01 -16.36
N THR A 436 -41.64 -33.29 -16.44
CA THR A 436 -40.28 -33.81 -16.25
C THR A 436 -39.87 -34.59 -17.49
N SER A 437 -38.65 -34.36 -17.94
CA SER A 437 -38.02 -35.08 -19.05
C SER A 437 -36.62 -35.53 -18.63
N THR A 438 -36.14 -36.66 -19.17
CA THR A 438 -34.74 -37.06 -18.99
C THR A 438 -33.76 -36.24 -19.86
N LYS A 439 -34.28 -35.43 -20.79
CA LYS A 439 -33.51 -34.54 -21.67
C LYS A 439 -34.16 -33.14 -21.72
N ALA A 440 -33.63 -32.25 -22.56
CA ALA A 440 -34.17 -30.91 -22.76
C ALA A 440 -35.70 -30.94 -23.03
N VAL A 441 -36.47 -30.08 -22.36
CA VAL A 441 -37.92 -29.98 -22.50
C VAL A 441 -38.39 -28.52 -22.55
N THR A 442 -39.36 -28.27 -23.41
CA THR A 442 -40.15 -27.03 -23.44
C THR A 442 -41.63 -27.36 -23.51
N ALA A 443 -42.48 -26.41 -23.13
CA ALA A 443 -43.92 -26.59 -23.14
C ALA A 443 -44.63 -25.33 -23.62
N GLY A 444 -45.47 -25.42 -24.64
CA GLY A 444 -46.41 -24.37 -25.04
C GLY A 444 -47.83 -24.70 -24.58
N ILE A 445 -48.67 -23.69 -24.46
CA ILE A 445 -50.12 -23.85 -24.30
C ILE A 445 -50.85 -23.07 -25.38
N SER A 446 -52.01 -23.62 -25.75
CA SER A 446 -53.04 -22.93 -26.51
C SER A 446 -54.36 -23.13 -25.79
N GLY A 447 -55.04 -22.05 -25.42
CA GLY A 447 -56.29 -22.12 -24.66
C GLY A 447 -57.36 -21.21 -25.22
N GLY A 448 -58.61 -21.50 -24.88
CA GLY A 448 -59.70 -20.62 -25.25
C GLY A 448 -61.08 -21.08 -24.81
N SER A 449 -62.02 -20.14 -24.87
CA SER A 449 -63.42 -20.27 -24.44
C SER A 449 -64.29 -19.31 -25.24
N GLY A 450 -65.13 -19.83 -26.14
CA GLY A 450 -66.01 -19.00 -26.97
C GLY A 450 -65.20 -18.10 -27.92
N VAL A 451 -65.17 -16.80 -27.66
CA VAL A 451 -64.39 -15.81 -28.45
C VAL A 451 -63.08 -15.39 -27.78
N VAL A 452 -62.80 -15.88 -26.57
CA VAL A 452 -61.58 -15.57 -25.80
C VAL A 452 -60.55 -16.65 -26.08
N GLY A 453 -59.47 -16.32 -26.77
CA GLY A 453 -58.30 -17.17 -27.01
C GLY A 453 -57.09 -16.68 -26.24
N TYR A 454 -56.04 -17.50 -26.16
CA TYR A 454 -54.71 -17.08 -25.71
C TYR A 454 -53.66 -18.15 -26.05
N GLY A 455 -52.41 -17.72 -26.07
CA GLY A 455 -51.23 -18.56 -26.09
C GLY A 455 -50.38 -18.36 -24.84
N GLY A 456 -49.56 -19.36 -24.50
CA GLY A 456 -48.41 -19.12 -23.64
C GLY A 456 -47.29 -20.10 -23.99
N TYR A 457 -46.04 -19.71 -23.82
CA TYR A 457 -44.92 -20.64 -24.01
C TYR A 457 -44.02 -20.66 -22.79
N PHE A 458 -43.93 -21.84 -22.17
CA PHE A 458 -43.14 -22.16 -20.99
C PHE A 458 -41.85 -22.90 -21.34
N ALA A 459 -40.71 -22.23 -21.25
CA ALA A 459 -39.43 -22.83 -21.57
C ALA A 459 -38.29 -22.12 -20.87
N GLY A 460 -37.21 -22.85 -20.60
CA GLY A 460 -35.94 -22.20 -20.29
C GLY A 460 -35.21 -21.88 -21.60
N PHE A 461 -35.19 -20.61 -22.01
CA PHE A 461 -34.31 -20.07 -23.07
C PHE A 461 -32.86 -20.53 -22.88
N SER A 462 -32.16 -20.73 -24.00
CA SER A 462 -30.72 -20.98 -24.01
C SER A 462 -29.96 -19.78 -23.49
N SER A 463 -29.80 -19.68 -22.18
CA SER A 463 -28.74 -18.89 -21.57
C SER A 463 -27.59 -19.84 -21.26
N ILE A 464 -26.37 -19.42 -21.61
CA ILE A 464 -25.20 -19.91 -20.88
C ILE A 464 -25.52 -19.67 -19.39
N PRO A 465 -25.49 -20.70 -18.54
CA PRO A 465 -25.78 -20.53 -17.12
C PRO A 465 -24.87 -19.46 -16.56
N VAL A 466 -25.38 -18.62 -15.69
CA VAL A 466 -24.59 -17.56 -15.07
C VAL A 466 -24.39 -17.97 -13.61
N ILE A 467 -23.73 -17.15 -12.80
CA ILE A 467 -23.63 -17.37 -11.35
C ILE A 467 -24.61 -16.44 -10.62
N ALA A 468 -25.41 -16.97 -9.70
CA ALA A 468 -26.32 -16.24 -8.82
C ALA A 468 -25.73 -16.17 -7.42
N LYS A 469 -26.21 -15.21 -6.62
CA LYS A 469 -26.04 -15.24 -5.17
C LYS A 469 -27.19 -16.03 -4.54
N GLN A 470 -26.84 -17.04 -3.75
CA GLN A 470 -27.76 -17.78 -2.90
C GLN A 470 -28.03 -17.01 -1.59
N THR A 471 -26.97 -16.50 -0.96
CA THR A 471 -27.02 -15.66 0.26
C THR A 471 -25.84 -14.71 0.31
N GLY A 472 -25.95 -13.62 1.08
CA GLY A 472 -24.89 -12.62 1.26
C GLY A 472 -24.72 -11.67 0.08
N ASP A 473 -24.13 -10.50 0.34
CA ASP A 473 -23.87 -9.47 -0.70
C ASP A 473 -22.37 -9.33 -1.04
N CYS A 474 -21.49 -9.73 -0.13
CA CYS A 474 -20.04 -9.64 -0.22
C CYS A 474 -19.40 -10.69 0.71
N ILE A 475 -18.08 -10.87 0.62
CA ILE A 475 -17.35 -11.80 1.52
C ILE A 475 -16.92 -11.10 2.81
N PRO A 476 -16.95 -11.79 3.97
CA PRO A 476 -17.43 -13.17 4.18
C PRO A 476 -18.96 -13.28 4.21
N GLY A 477 -19.51 -14.45 3.82
CA GLY A 477 -20.95 -14.75 3.89
C GLY A 477 -21.67 -14.86 2.55
N LEU A 478 -21.01 -14.47 1.44
CA LEU A 478 -21.50 -14.70 0.09
C LEU A 478 -21.48 -16.20 -0.26
N VAL A 479 -22.60 -16.72 -0.75
CA VAL A 479 -22.70 -18.05 -1.36
C VAL A 479 -23.18 -17.87 -2.78
N LEU A 480 -22.42 -18.42 -3.73
CA LEU A 480 -22.71 -18.42 -5.15
C LEU A 480 -23.36 -19.74 -5.55
N GLU A 481 -24.26 -19.70 -6.52
CA GLU A 481 -24.89 -20.91 -7.09
C GLU A 481 -25.09 -20.80 -8.60
N VAL A 482 -25.18 -21.95 -9.25
CA VAL A 482 -25.59 -22.15 -10.63
C VAL A 482 -26.70 -23.22 -10.66
N GLY A 483 -27.35 -23.45 -11.80
CA GLY A 483 -28.44 -24.43 -11.91
C GLY A 483 -28.02 -25.82 -11.47
N ASP A 484 -28.86 -26.51 -10.70
CA ASP A 484 -28.61 -27.82 -10.08
C ASP A 484 -28.88 -29.01 -11.03
N SER A 485 -29.23 -28.74 -12.28
CA SER A 485 -29.66 -29.74 -13.27
C SER A 485 -28.59 -30.14 -14.30
N PHE A 486 -27.34 -29.71 -14.10
CA PHE A 486 -26.23 -30.01 -15.00
C PHE A 486 -25.45 -31.25 -14.56
N ASP A 487 -24.78 -31.92 -15.49
CA ASP A 487 -24.13 -33.20 -15.23
C ASP A 487 -22.78 -33.03 -14.50
N SER A 488 -22.11 -31.88 -14.65
CA SER A 488 -20.90 -31.54 -13.87
C SER A 488 -20.68 -30.04 -13.73
N TYR A 489 -19.88 -29.68 -12.71
CA TYR A 489 -19.51 -28.31 -12.35
C TYR A 489 -18.01 -28.22 -12.08
N GLN A 490 -17.40 -27.08 -12.42
CA GLN A 490 -16.06 -26.72 -11.98
C GLN A 490 -15.97 -25.20 -11.84
N TRP A 491 -15.74 -24.71 -10.62
CA TRP A 491 -15.57 -23.27 -10.36
C TRP A 491 -14.15 -22.79 -10.67
N TYR A 492 -14.03 -21.54 -11.09
CA TYR A 492 -12.79 -20.85 -11.39
C TYR A 492 -12.78 -19.50 -10.69
N ARG A 493 -11.61 -19.07 -10.22
CA ARG A 493 -11.31 -17.69 -9.79
C ARG A 493 -10.22 -17.13 -10.69
N ASN A 494 -10.45 -15.98 -11.31
CA ASN A 494 -9.53 -15.32 -12.24
C ASN A 494 -9.00 -16.31 -13.30
N ASN A 495 -9.90 -17.08 -13.91
CA ASN A 495 -9.63 -18.15 -14.89
C ASN A 495 -8.79 -19.34 -14.38
N THR A 496 -8.52 -19.42 -13.08
CA THR A 496 -7.81 -20.56 -12.46
C THR A 496 -8.81 -21.47 -11.76
N ALA A 497 -8.76 -22.78 -12.04
CA ALA A 497 -9.67 -23.74 -11.44
C ALA A 497 -9.49 -23.77 -9.91
N ILE A 498 -10.61 -23.76 -9.19
CA ILE A 498 -10.62 -23.89 -7.73
C ILE A 498 -10.68 -25.39 -7.42
N PRO A 499 -9.64 -25.99 -6.82
CA PRO A 499 -9.60 -27.43 -6.58
C PRO A 499 -10.77 -27.89 -5.70
N GLY A 500 -11.47 -28.95 -6.13
CA GLY A 500 -12.59 -29.55 -5.37
C GLY A 500 -13.91 -28.79 -5.43
N ALA A 501 -13.97 -27.62 -6.07
CA ALA A 501 -15.21 -26.86 -6.25
C ALA A 501 -16.01 -27.43 -7.43
N THR A 502 -16.68 -28.57 -7.22
CA THR A 502 -17.45 -29.30 -8.23
C THR A 502 -18.95 -29.43 -7.90
N SER A 503 -19.45 -28.58 -7.00
CA SER A 503 -20.87 -28.47 -6.65
C SER A 503 -21.54 -27.38 -7.48
N PHE A 504 -22.88 -27.42 -7.58
CA PHE A 504 -23.68 -26.33 -8.16
C PHE A 504 -23.61 -25.06 -7.31
N SER A 505 -23.12 -25.11 -6.08
CA SER A 505 -22.87 -23.96 -5.20
C SER A 505 -21.41 -23.87 -4.75
N TYR A 506 -20.97 -22.65 -4.42
CA TYR A 506 -19.63 -22.36 -3.92
C TYR A 506 -19.65 -21.13 -2.99
N THR A 507 -18.87 -21.14 -1.90
CA THR A 507 -18.73 -20.01 -0.97
C THR A 507 -17.36 -19.35 -1.18
N PRO A 508 -17.29 -18.20 -1.86
CA PRO A 508 -16.04 -17.47 -2.04
C PRO A 508 -15.40 -17.05 -0.73
N THR A 509 -14.08 -17.18 -0.64
CA THR A 509 -13.25 -16.69 0.47
C THR A 509 -12.34 -15.54 0.07
N GLN A 510 -12.28 -15.21 -1.22
CA GLN A 510 -11.43 -14.16 -1.77
C GLN A 510 -12.20 -13.39 -2.86
N SER A 511 -11.98 -12.08 -2.95
CA SER A 511 -12.54 -11.25 -4.03
C SER A 511 -11.97 -11.66 -5.39
N GLY A 512 -12.67 -11.34 -6.47
CA GLY A 512 -12.21 -11.63 -7.82
C GLY A 512 -13.31 -12.01 -8.79
N ASN A 513 -12.88 -12.39 -10.00
CA ASN A 513 -13.74 -12.81 -11.09
C ASN A 513 -14.00 -14.33 -11.00
N TYR A 514 -15.24 -14.72 -10.77
CA TYR A 514 -15.66 -16.11 -10.67
C TYR A 514 -16.39 -16.58 -11.93
N THR A 515 -16.10 -17.79 -12.39
CA THR A 515 -16.82 -18.49 -13.47
C THR A 515 -17.03 -19.95 -13.12
N VAL A 516 -18.01 -20.62 -13.74
CA VAL A 516 -18.20 -22.07 -13.63
C VAL A 516 -18.21 -22.69 -15.02
N LYS A 517 -17.46 -23.78 -15.21
CA LYS A 517 -17.59 -24.63 -16.38
C LYS A 517 -18.59 -25.73 -16.08
N ILE A 518 -19.55 -25.92 -16.98
CA ILE A 518 -20.60 -26.93 -16.82
C ILE A 518 -20.68 -27.83 -18.05
N THR A 519 -21.28 -29.02 -17.87
CA THR A 519 -21.55 -29.96 -18.96
C THR A 519 -22.96 -30.52 -18.85
N VAL A 520 -23.60 -30.79 -20.01
CA VAL A 520 -24.94 -31.36 -20.11
C VAL A 520 -24.97 -32.30 -21.31
N GLY A 521 -25.22 -33.59 -21.10
CA GLY A 521 -25.34 -34.61 -22.12
C GLY A 521 -24.19 -34.56 -23.13
N THR A 522 -24.53 -34.40 -24.41
CA THR A 522 -23.59 -34.28 -25.52
C THR A 522 -23.31 -32.83 -25.92
N CYS A 523 -23.82 -31.83 -25.17
CA CYS A 523 -23.57 -30.43 -25.47
C CYS A 523 -22.08 -30.08 -25.27
N PRO A 524 -21.46 -29.25 -26.14
CA PRO A 524 -20.13 -28.72 -25.89
C PRO A 524 -20.09 -27.98 -24.55
N PRO A 525 -19.10 -28.22 -23.66
CA PRO A 525 -19.04 -27.55 -22.36
C PRO A 525 -19.10 -26.03 -22.47
N VAL A 526 -19.92 -25.39 -21.65
CA VAL A 526 -20.02 -23.92 -21.59
C VAL A 526 -19.46 -23.39 -20.28
N VAL A 527 -18.90 -22.18 -20.33
CA VAL A 527 -18.40 -21.46 -19.16
C VAL A 527 -19.31 -20.28 -18.92
N THR A 528 -19.73 -20.09 -17.67
CA THR A 528 -20.58 -18.96 -17.28
C THR A 528 -19.90 -17.62 -17.58
N PRO A 529 -20.67 -16.53 -17.80
CA PRO A 529 -20.14 -15.18 -17.67
C PRO A 529 -19.47 -14.97 -16.31
N VAL A 530 -18.59 -13.97 -16.26
CA VAL A 530 -17.84 -13.60 -15.05
C VAL A 530 -18.78 -12.98 -14.01
N TYR A 531 -18.73 -13.50 -12.78
CA TYR A 531 -19.34 -12.90 -11.60
C TYR A 531 -18.28 -12.26 -10.72
N LYS A 532 -18.43 -10.97 -10.40
CA LYS A 532 -17.48 -10.23 -9.57
C LYS A 532 -17.84 -10.39 -8.10
N VAL A 533 -16.92 -10.89 -7.30
CA VAL A 533 -17.05 -11.00 -5.85
C VAL A 533 -16.24 -9.90 -5.18
N PHE A 534 -16.90 -9.12 -4.32
CA PHE A 534 -16.30 -8.04 -3.53
C PHE A 534 -16.21 -8.42 -2.05
N THR A 535 -15.25 -7.85 -1.33
CA THR A 535 -15.18 -7.86 0.14
C THR A 535 -16.21 -6.90 0.73
N CYS A 536 -16.74 -7.23 1.89
CA CYS A 536 -17.56 -6.30 2.66
C CYS A 536 -16.70 -5.19 3.26
N LEU A 537 -17.34 -4.06 3.61
CA LEU A 537 -16.69 -3.03 4.43
C LEU A 537 -16.20 -3.68 5.72
N ALA A 538 -14.89 -3.63 5.95
CA ALA A 538 -14.32 -4.09 7.21
C ALA A 538 -14.57 -3.04 8.28
N GLU A 539 -15.08 -3.43 9.44
CA GLU A 539 -15.24 -2.57 10.60
C GLU A 539 -14.26 -3.02 11.69
N THR A 540 -13.35 -2.14 12.09
CA THR A 540 -12.33 -2.45 13.10
C THR A 540 -12.36 -1.41 14.22
N THR A 541 -12.18 -1.87 15.45
CA THR A 541 -12.02 -0.98 16.61
C THR A 541 -10.56 -1.01 17.08
N LEU A 542 -9.94 0.16 17.15
CA LEU A 542 -8.57 0.34 17.64
C LEU A 542 -8.56 1.25 18.88
N ASN A 543 -7.51 1.13 19.68
CA ASN A 543 -7.29 1.99 20.84
C ASN A 543 -5.89 2.61 20.75
N ASP A 544 -5.77 3.92 20.96
CA ASP A 544 -4.48 4.62 21.01
C ASP A 544 -4.47 5.67 22.13
N THR A 545 -3.28 6.07 22.57
CA THR A 545 -3.09 7.13 23.58
C THR A 545 -2.43 8.33 22.91
N VAL A 546 -2.99 9.52 23.15
CA VAL A 546 -2.52 10.78 22.59
C VAL A 546 -2.06 11.69 23.72
N CYS A 547 -0.83 12.17 23.62
CA CYS A 547 -0.33 13.22 24.51
C CYS A 547 -0.84 14.58 24.04
N ASP A 548 -0.74 15.62 24.87
CA ASP A 548 -1.16 17.03 24.64
C ASP A 548 -0.62 17.76 23.37
N VAL A 549 -0.12 17.02 22.39
CA VAL A 549 0.37 17.48 21.08
C VAL A 549 -0.45 16.85 19.94
N VAL A 550 -0.28 17.37 18.72
CA VAL A 550 -0.93 16.81 17.53
C VAL A 550 -0.40 15.40 17.25
N LYS A 551 -1.31 14.43 17.07
CA LYS A 551 -1.02 13.05 16.64
C LYS A 551 -1.29 12.89 15.15
N GLN A 552 -0.33 12.30 14.44
CA GLN A 552 -0.55 11.82 13.08
C GLN A 552 -1.04 10.37 13.10
N ILE A 553 -2.22 10.13 12.53
CA ILE A 553 -2.82 8.82 12.33
C ILE A 553 -2.65 8.48 10.86
N ILE A 554 -1.94 7.39 10.57
CA ILE A 554 -1.71 6.90 9.22
C ILE A 554 -2.70 5.76 8.98
N PRO A 555 -3.74 5.94 8.14
CA PRO A 555 -4.67 4.87 7.82
C PRO A 555 -3.92 3.65 7.25
N THR A 556 -4.17 2.48 7.83
CA THR A 556 -3.52 1.21 7.44
C THR A 556 -4.56 0.10 7.53
N PHE A 557 -4.62 -0.77 6.52
CA PHE A 557 -5.52 -1.91 6.53
C PHE A 557 -5.15 -2.92 7.62
N THR A 558 -6.16 -3.47 8.30
CA THR A 558 -5.96 -4.51 9.31
C THR A 558 -5.80 -5.89 8.66
N ASN A 559 -6.58 -6.17 7.60
CA ASN A 559 -6.67 -7.50 6.98
C ASN A 559 -6.46 -7.52 5.46
N SER A 560 -6.37 -6.36 4.80
CA SER A 560 -6.12 -6.26 3.35
C SER A 560 -4.65 -6.01 3.05
N THR A 561 -4.17 -6.52 1.91
CA THR A 561 -2.84 -6.24 1.37
C THR A 561 -2.82 -5.05 0.41
N GLN A 562 -3.97 -4.41 0.15
CA GLN A 562 -4.05 -3.23 -0.72
C GLN A 562 -3.33 -2.03 -0.10
N THR A 563 -2.86 -1.13 -0.96
CA THR A 563 -2.31 0.15 -0.50
C THR A 563 -3.44 1.16 -0.35
N VAL A 564 -3.48 1.88 0.77
CA VAL A 564 -4.49 2.93 0.98
C VAL A 564 -4.35 4.02 -0.06
N VAL A 565 -5.46 4.44 -0.65
CA VAL A 565 -5.52 5.58 -1.56
C VAL A 565 -5.77 6.86 -0.75
N PRO A 566 -4.84 7.83 -0.70
CA PRO A 566 -4.98 9.05 0.09
C PRO A 566 -6.31 9.80 -0.07
N GLY A 567 -6.77 9.96 -1.31
CA GLY A 567 -8.03 10.67 -1.62
C GLY A 567 -9.31 9.93 -1.21
N SER A 568 -9.21 8.69 -0.73
CA SER A 568 -10.35 7.92 -0.23
C SER A 568 -10.58 8.10 1.28
N VAL A 569 -9.63 8.70 1.99
CA VAL A 569 -9.70 8.86 3.45
C VAL A 569 -10.75 9.90 3.79
N THR A 570 -11.69 9.52 4.65
CA THR A 570 -12.79 10.38 5.11
C THR A 570 -13.00 10.20 6.60
N ILE A 571 -13.34 11.30 7.30
CA ILE A 571 -13.77 11.24 8.70
C ILE A 571 -15.29 11.13 8.69
N ILE A 572 -15.81 10.02 9.22
CA ILE A 572 -17.23 9.73 9.31
C ILE A 572 -17.81 10.37 10.57
N THR A 573 -17.14 10.17 11.70
CA THR A 573 -17.50 10.80 12.98
C THR A 573 -16.28 11.58 13.48
N PRO A 574 -16.34 12.93 13.52
CA PRO A 574 -15.27 13.73 14.08
C PRO A 574 -15.16 13.55 15.59
N PRO A 575 -13.98 13.80 16.18
CA PRO A 575 -13.78 13.78 17.62
C PRO A 575 -14.67 14.79 18.35
N ALA A 576 -15.11 14.43 19.56
CA ALA A 576 -15.92 15.30 20.41
C ALA A 576 -15.06 16.28 21.22
N HIS A 577 -13.81 15.90 21.49
CA HIS A 577 -12.89 16.63 22.38
C HIS A 577 -11.56 16.94 21.71
N GLY A 578 -11.60 17.20 20.40
CA GLY A 578 -10.46 17.60 19.59
C GLY A 578 -10.88 18.04 18.20
N ASN A 579 -9.89 18.25 17.32
CA ASN A 579 -10.10 18.50 15.91
C ASN A 579 -9.26 17.53 15.08
N ALA A 580 -9.83 16.98 14.01
CA ALA A 580 -9.15 16.06 13.10
C ALA A 580 -9.23 16.58 11.67
N ILE A 581 -8.05 16.74 11.03
CA ILE A 581 -7.94 17.26 9.67
C ILE A 581 -7.18 16.24 8.83
N ILE A 582 -7.70 15.95 7.62
CA ILE A 582 -7.07 15.04 6.66
C ILE A 582 -6.15 15.86 5.76
N ASP A 583 -4.92 15.38 5.56
CA ASP A 583 -4.07 15.84 4.47
C ASP A 583 -4.55 15.18 3.16
N PRO A 584 -5.08 15.94 2.18
CA PRO A 584 -5.64 15.38 0.96
C PRO A 584 -4.60 14.72 0.04
N VAL A 585 -3.31 15.03 0.22
CA VAL A 585 -2.22 14.46 -0.59
C VAL A 585 -1.77 13.11 -0.03
N THR A 586 -1.64 13.01 1.29
CA THR A 586 -1.08 11.82 1.96
C THR A 586 -2.13 10.90 2.59
N GLY A 587 -3.34 11.41 2.85
CA GLY A 587 -4.40 10.69 3.55
C GLY A 587 -4.17 10.59 5.06
N VAL A 588 -3.10 11.20 5.57
CA VAL A 588 -2.78 11.21 7.01
C VAL A 588 -3.78 12.10 7.74
N ILE A 589 -4.29 11.60 8.86
CA ILE A 589 -5.22 12.36 9.73
C ILE A 589 -4.40 13.00 10.85
N SER A 590 -4.42 14.32 10.92
CA SER A 590 -3.83 15.11 12.00
C SER A 590 -4.89 15.37 13.07
N TYR A 591 -4.79 14.69 14.21
CA TYR A 591 -5.65 14.87 15.36
C TYR A 591 -5.00 15.78 16.40
N ALA A 592 -5.70 16.85 16.79
CA ALA A 592 -5.29 17.77 17.84
C ALA A 592 -6.33 17.73 18.98
N PRO A 593 -5.97 17.31 20.20
CA PRO A 593 -6.91 17.34 21.32
C PRO A 593 -7.28 18.79 21.68
N ALA A 594 -8.47 18.98 22.25
CA ALA A 594 -8.90 20.28 22.76
C ALA A 594 -7.95 20.73 23.89
N PHE A 595 -7.61 22.02 23.90
CA PHE A 595 -6.66 22.56 24.88
C PHE A 595 -7.09 22.26 26.31
N GLY A 596 -6.25 21.57 27.07
CA GLY A 596 -6.48 21.21 28.47
C GLY A 596 -7.46 20.05 28.70
N TYR A 597 -7.95 19.38 27.65
CA TYR A 597 -8.80 18.20 27.81
C TYR A 597 -7.97 16.95 28.13
N VAL A 598 -8.44 16.15 29.10
CA VAL A 598 -7.88 14.86 29.50
C VAL A 598 -9.03 13.89 29.65
N GLY A 599 -8.97 12.73 29.01
CA GLY A 599 -10.07 11.77 28.99
C GLY A 599 -10.20 11.02 27.67
N PRO A 600 -11.27 10.23 27.50
CA PRO A 600 -11.53 9.51 26.27
C PRO A 600 -12.06 10.42 25.16
N ASP A 601 -11.66 10.16 23.92
CA ASP A 601 -12.24 10.73 22.71
C ASP A 601 -12.37 9.63 21.65
N THR A 602 -13.07 9.88 20.56
CA THR A 602 -13.27 8.86 19.52
C THR A 602 -13.33 9.51 18.16
N ILE A 603 -12.59 8.96 17.20
CA ILE A 603 -12.68 9.33 15.80
C ILE A 603 -13.07 8.10 14.99
N VAL A 604 -14.07 8.25 14.12
CA VAL A 604 -14.42 7.21 13.14
C VAL A 604 -14.01 7.70 11.76
N TYR A 605 -13.14 6.94 11.10
CA TYR A 605 -12.66 7.27 9.76
C TYR A 605 -12.69 6.06 8.83
N LYS A 606 -12.87 6.31 7.54
CA LYS A 606 -12.99 5.30 6.50
C LYS A 606 -12.00 5.57 5.38
N PHE A 607 -11.44 4.51 4.80
CA PHE A 607 -10.52 4.58 3.67
C PHE A 607 -10.63 3.33 2.79
N CYS A 608 -10.11 3.44 1.56
CA CYS A 608 -10.19 2.39 0.55
C CYS A 608 -8.83 2.14 -0.12
N GLY A 609 -8.70 0.96 -0.71
CA GLY A 609 -7.48 0.45 -1.34
C GLY A 609 -7.33 0.89 -2.79
N ASN A 610 -6.21 0.48 -3.39
CA ASN A 610 -5.79 0.90 -4.72
C ASN A 610 -6.18 -0.06 -5.84
N ASP A 611 -6.86 -1.17 -5.54
CA ASP A 611 -7.35 -2.05 -6.59
C ASP A 611 -8.50 -1.37 -7.36
N PRO A 612 -8.38 -1.18 -8.69
CA PRO A 612 -9.37 -0.45 -9.48
C PRO A 612 -10.65 -1.25 -9.73
N GLU A 613 -10.62 -2.58 -9.55
CA GLU A 613 -11.74 -3.47 -9.86
C GLU A 613 -12.35 -4.13 -8.63
N PHE A 614 -11.52 -4.50 -7.64
CA PHE A 614 -11.91 -5.13 -6.38
C PHE A 614 -11.39 -4.33 -5.18
N THR A 615 -11.83 -3.07 -5.08
CA THR A 615 -11.41 -2.16 -4.02
C THR A 615 -11.86 -2.66 -2.64
N ASP A 616 -10.90 -2.87 -1.73
CA ASP A 616 -11.21 -3.12 -0.32
C ASP A 616 -11.41 -1.77 0.40
N CYS A 617 -12.37 -1.68 1.30
CA CYS A 617 -12.55 -0.51 2.17
C CYS A 617 -12.65 -0.95 3.63
N GLU A 618 -12.16 -0.11 4.52
CA GLU A 618 -12.18 -0.32 5.97
C GLU A 618 -12.62 0.95 6.69
N GLU A 619 -13.45 0.77 7.71
CA GLU A 619 -13.89 1.80 8.65
C GLU A 619 -13.31 1.48 10.04
N ILE A 620 -12.60 2.45 10.60
CA ILE A 620 -11.95 2.34 11.90
C ILE A 620 -12.70 3.19 12.90
N THR A 621 -13.16 2.57 13.98
CA THR A 621 -13.49 3.26 15.22
C THR A 621 -12.24 3.33 16.08
N LEU A 622 -11.60 4.50 16.14
CA LEU A 622 -10.39 4.72 16.92
C LEU A 622 -10.75 5.40 18.24
N ASN A 623 -10.67 4.64 19.33
CA ASN A 623 -10.82 5.16 20.69
C ASN A 623 -9.49 5.75 21.14
N LEU A 624 -9.50 7.04 21.47
CA LEU A 624 -8.34 7.80 21.92
C LEU A 624 -8.41 8.02 23.42
N THR A 625 -7.28 7.86 24.11
CA THR A 625 -7.12 8.31 25.50
C THR A 625 -6.17 9.50 25.53
N ILE A 626 -6.68 10.69 25.88
CA ILE A 626 -5.89 11.92 25.93
C ILE A 626 -5.28 12.05 27.32
N SER A 627 -3.96 12.24 27.38
CA SER A 627 -3.19 12.39 28.62
C SER A 627 -2.28 13.61 28.56
N GLU A 628 -2.10 14.29 29.69
CA GLU A 628 -1.12 15.36 29.83
C GLU A 628 0.31 14.83 29.73
N SER A 629 1.20 15.62 29.13
CA SER A 629 2.64 15.36 29.18
C SER A 629 3.22 15.69 30.56
N PRO A 630 4.26 14.97 31.02
CA PRO A 630 4.92 15.30 32.28
C PRO A 630 5.60 16.67 32.22
N VAL A 631 5.57 17.39 33.35
CA VAL A 631 6.23 18.68 33.54
C VAL A 631 7.68 18.42 33.91
N VAL A 632 8.60 18.99 33.14
CA VAL A 632 10.04 18.87 33.35
C VAL A 632 10.72 20.24 33.36
N ASN A 633 11.83 20.35 34.07
CA ASN A 633 12.70 21.52 34.13
C ASN A 633 14.14 21.10 33.83
N ASP A 634 14.90 21.98 33.18
CA ASP A 634 16.33 21.77 32.99
C ASP A 634 17.08 21.89 34.32
N ALA A 635 18.20 21.18 34.44
CA ALA A 635 19.01 21.14 35.64
C ALA A 635 20.50 21.25 35.31
N ALA A 636 21.31 21.50 36.33
CA ALA A 636 22.77 21.53 36.19
C ALA A 636 23.42 20.71 37.30
N LEU A 637 24.47 19.96 36.94
CA LEU A 637 25.31 19.22 37.86
C LEU A 637 26.76 19.66 37.66
N ARG A 638 27.47 19.82 38.78
CA ARG A 638 28.90 20.11 38.78
C ARG A 638 29.63 19.11 39.65
N THR A 639 30.81 18.68 39.20
CA THR A 639 31.67 17.74 39.93
C THR A 639 33.14 18.10 39.70
N CYS A 640 34.03 17.57 40.54
CA CYS A 640 35.46 17.76 40.39
C CYS A 640 36.03 16.89 39.27
N PHE A 641 37.11 17.36 38.65
CA PHE A 641 37.89 16.55 37.71
C PHE A 641 38.37 15.24 38.35
N LEU A 642 38.61 14.22 37.52
CA LEU A 642 39.27 12.97 37.91
C LEU A 642 40.78 13.08 37.66
N GLU A 643 41.60 12.66 38.62
CA GLU A 643 43.08 12.76 38.50
C GLU A 643 43.64 12.00 37.29
N GLU A 644 43.04 10.85 36.95
CA GLU A 644 43.42 10.03 35.79
C GLU A 644 43.13 10.72 34.45
N ASN A 645 42.09 11.56 34.39
CA ASN A 645 41.71 12.31 33.21
C ASN A 645 41.04 13.65 33.59
N PRO A 646 41.82 14.75 33.68
CA PRO A 646 41.32 16.04 34.13
C PRO A 646 40.23 16.68 33.27
N ALA A 647 39.97 16.16 32.07
CA ALA A 647 38.87 16.60 31.21
C ALA A 647 37.51 16.02 31.63
N THR A 648 37.47 15.04 32.54
CA THR A 648 36.26 14.28 32.92
C THR A 648 35.98 14.36 34.41
N GLY A 649 34.71 14.18 34.78
CA GLY A 649 34.23 14.13 36.16
C GLY A 649 33.21 13.01 36.36
N LEU A 650 33.05 12.55 37.61
CA LEU A 650 32.04 11.55 38.00
C LEU A 650 30.74 12.25 38.41
N PHE A 651 29.66 12.02 37.67
CA PHE A 651 28.34 12.60 37.89
C PHE A 651 27.34 11.55 38.38
N ASN A 652 26.52 11.94 39.35
CA ASN A 652 25.29 11.25 39.70
C ASN A 652 24.10 12.00 39.09
N LEU A 653 23.61 11.51 37.96
CA LEU A 653 22.52 12.11 37.17
C LEU A 653 21.18 12.06 37.90
N THR A 654 20.99 11.20 38.90
CA THR A 654 19.74 11.13 39.67
C THR A 654 19.55 12.33 40.60
N ASN A 655 20.63 13.06 40.89
CA ASN A 655 20.57 14.29 41.70
C ASN A 655 20.04 15.49 40.93
N ALA A 656 19.93 15.41 39.59
CA ALA A 656 19.32 16.45 38.78
C ALA A 656 17.81 16.52 39.04
N LEU A 657 17.34 17.65 39.59
CA LEU A 657 15.92 17.87 39.90
C LEU A 657 15.13 18.24 38.64
N VAL A 658 14.98 17.30 37.72
CA VAL A 658 14.33 17.52 36.42
C VAL A 658 12.80 17.54 36.48
N THR A 659 12.19 17.07 37.58
CA THR A 659 10.74 17.13 37.82
C THR A 659 10.42 16.84 39.28
N THR A 660 9.29 17.39 39.77
CA THR A 660 8.70 17.13 41.09
C THR A 660 7.44 16.26 41.01
N GLN A 661 7.02 15.82 39.82
CA GLN A 661 5.83 14.99 39.64
C GLN A 661 6.07 13.56 40.11
N ASN A 662 5.09 12.98 40.82
CA ASN A 662 5.10 11.59 41.27
C ASN A 662 4.58 10.65 40.18
N GLY A 663 4.96 9.38 40.22
CA GLY A 663 4.46 8.35 39.28
C GLY A 663 5.09 8.41 37.88
N VAL A 664 6.23 9.08 37.72
CA VAL A 664 6.99 9.16 36.47
C VAL A 664 8.22 8.26 36.49
N THR A 665 8.60 7.74 35.34
CA THR A 665 9.85 7.00 35.12
C THR A 665 10.88 7.91 34.47
N LYS A 666 12.14 7.88 34.94
CA LYS A 666 13.25 8.68 34.38
C LYS A 666 14.27 7.76 33.72
N LYS A 667 14.65 8.07 32.48
CA LYS A 667 15.74 7.41 31.74
C LYS A 667 16.71 8.45 31.19
N TYR A 668 17.98 8.09 31.08
CA TYR A 668 19.09 9.04 30.82
C TYR A 668 19.78 8.72 29.49
N TYR A 669 20.13 9.75 28.72
CA TYR A 669 20.67 9.59 27.38
C TYR A 669 21.80 10.60 27.09
N PRO A 670 22.80 10.22 26.28
CA PRO A 670 23.92 11.11 25.95
C PRO A 670 23.53 12.16 24.89
N SER A 671 22.45 11.97 24.14
CA SER A 671 21.99 12.90 23.11
C SER A 671 20.46 13.06 23.11
N LEU A 672 19.97 14.18 22.56
CA LEU A 672 18.54 14.44 22.42
C LEU A 672 17.88 13.44 21.46
N ALA A 673 18.59 13.06 20.39
CA ALA A 673 18.12 12.07 19.43
C ALA A 673 17.90 10.70 20.08
N ASP A 674 18.87 10.27 20.91
CA ASP A 674 18.77 9.04 21.69
C ASP A 674 17.62 9.08 22.70
N ALA A 675 17.38 10.22 23.35
CA ALA A 675 16.26 10.38 24.28
C ALA A 675 14.89 10.26 23.57
N HIS A 676 14.73 10.84 22.39
CA HIS A 676 13.50 10.70 21.60
C HIS A 676 13.32 9.26 21.10
N ALA A 677 14.36 8.65 20.54
CA ALA A 677 14.33 7.29 20.00
C ALA A 677 14.31 6.18 21.07
N GLY A 678 14.75 6.47 22.29
CA GLY A 678 14.92 5.47 23.35
C GLY A 678 16.13 4.53 23.13
N THR A 679 17.16 4.99 22.42
CA THR A 679 18.38 4.23 22.09
C THR A 679 19.56 4.67 22.94
N ASN A 680 20.59 3.82 23.13
CA ASN A 680 21.82 4.18 23.86
C ASN A 680 21.59 4.74 25.28
N GLU A 681 20.70 4.10 26.04
CA GLU A 681 20.40 4.50 27.42
C GLU A 681 21.66 4.44 28.31
N ILE A 682 21.87 5.47 29.13
CA ILE A 682 22.89 5.50 30.18
C ILE A 682 22.40 4.61 31.34
N LEU A 683 22.87 3.37 31.37
CA LEU A 683 22.40 2.35 32.31
C LEU A 683 22.89 2.56 33.76
N ASN A 684 23.98 3.30 33.96
CA ASN A 684 24.58 3.58 35.27
C ASN A 684 24.52 5.08 35.60
N PRO A 685 23.32 5.67 35.78
CA PRO A 685 23.16 7.12 35.95
C PRO A 685 23.76 7.66 37.26
N THR A 686 23.99 6.82 38.26
CA THR A 686 24.59 7.24 39.53
C THR A 686 26.12 7.39 39.47
N ASN A 687 26.77 6.76 38.48
CA ASN A 687 28.22 6.70 38.33
C ASN A 687 28.65 7.02 36.88
N TYR A 688 28.18 8.14 36.34
CA TYR A 688 28.43 8.52 34.94
C TYR A 688 29.69 9.38 34.81
N ILE A 689 30.73 8.85 34.16
CA ILE A 689 31.99 9.58 33.91
C ILE A 689 31.89 10.28 32.56
N ALA A 690 31.95 11.62 32.56
CA ALA A 690 31.82 12.41 31.34
C ALA A 690 32.61 13.73 31.41
N PRO A 691 32.95 14.33 30.25
CA PRO A 691 33.48 15.68 30.19
C PRO A 691 32.40 16.74 30.42
N ASN A 692 32.78 18.02 30.32
CA ASN A 692 31.82 19.12 30.17
C ASN A 692 30.89 18.83 28.99
N GLY A 693 29.59 18.99 29.19
CA GLY A 693 28.61 18.68 28.16
C GLY A 693 27.19 18.67 28.68
N VAL A 694 26.33 17.97 27.97
CA VAL A 694 24.90 17.88 28.26
C VAL A 694 24.47 16.43 28.21
N VAL A 695 23.58 16.04 29.12
CA VAL A 695 22.84 14.78 29.06
C VAL A 695 21.35 15.05 29.13
N TYR A 696 20.56 14.13 28.59
CA TYR A 696 19.13 14.30 28.42
C TYR A 696 18.36 13.30 29.28
N VAL A 697 17.32 13.76 29.98
CA VAL A 697 16.49 12.91 30.84
C VAL A 697 15.09 12.80 30.25
N LYS A 698 14.73 11.62 29.76
CA LYS A 698 13.37 11.29 29.32
C LYS A 698 12.54 10.94 30.54
N VAL A 699 11.54 11.77 30.82
CA VAL A 699 10.57 11.59 31.91
C VAL A 699 9.27 11.10 31.30
N THR A 700 8.80 9.91 31.67
CA THR A 700 7.59 9.26 31.13
C THR A 700 6.55 9.04 32.23
N ASN A 701 5.28 9.40 31.99
CA ASN A 701 4.19 9.15 32.93
C ASN A 701 3.57 7.73 32.76
N ALA A 702 2.58 7.38 33.59
CA ALA A 702 1.93 6.07 33.55
C ALA A 702 1.18 5.75 32.24
N ASN A 703 0.75 6.77 31.50
CA ASN A 703 0.05 6.64 30.21
C ASN A 703 1.01 6.65 29.01
N GLY A 704 2.33 6.63 29.24
CA GLY A 704 3.35 6.59 28.18
C GLY A 704 3.74 7.94 27.57
N CYS A 705 3.12 9.05 28.00
CA CYS A 705 3.52 10.39 27.56
C CYS A 705 4.84 10.82 28.20
N TYR A 706 5.70 11.48 27.42
CA TYR A 706 7.03 11.86 27.88
C TYR A 706 7.44 13.27 27.48
N LYS A 707 8.34 13.86 28.29
CA LYS A 707 9.15 15.02 27.93
C LYS A 707 10.61 14.77 28.24
N VAL A 708 11.49 15.53 27.58
CA VAL A 708 12.92 15.46 27.78
C VAL A 708 13.40 16.74 28.46
N ALA A 709 14.15 16.59 29.54
CA ALA A 709 14.84 17.68 30.23
C ALA A 709 16.32 17.69 29.89
N GLU A 710 16.93 18.87 29.86
CA GLU A 710 18.37 19.04 29.69
C GLU A 710 19.09 19.06 31.05
N VAL A 711 20.21 18.34 31.16
CA VAL A 711 21.08 18.39 32.34
C VAL A 711 22.50 18.78 31.91
N THR A 712 22.88 20.00 32.24
CA THR A 712 24.23 20.52 31.96
C THR A 712 25.24 19.95 32.94
N LEU A 713 26.29 19.32 32.41
CA LEU A 713 27.40 18.74 33.16
C LEU A 713 28.60 19.68 33.14
N THR A 714 29.06 20.08 34.33
CA THR A 714 30.25 20.92 34.48
C THR A 714 31.33 20.22 35.30
N VAL A 715 32.49 19.99 34.67
CA VAL A 715 33.71 19.49 35.30
C VAL A 715 34.55 20.68 35.76
N LEU A 716 34.77 20.79 37.07
CA LEU A 716 35.62 21.83 37.64
C LEU A 716 37.10 21.46 37.45
N PRO A 717 37.91 22.30 36.76
CA PRO A 717 39.29 21.97 36.42
C PRO A 717 40.23 21.96 37.65
N PRO A 718 41.38 21.26 37.57
CA PRO A 718 42.41 21.31 38.61
C PRO A 718 42.99 22.72 38.74
N VAL A 719 43.02 23.26 39.95
CA VAL A 719 43.71 24.51 40.27
C VAL A 719 45.08 24.18 40.85
N LYS A 720 46.14 24.67 40.20
CA LYS A 720 47.55 24.54 40.61
C LYS A 720 48.05 25.87 41.20
N SER A 721 49.13 25.80 41.96
CA SER A 721 49.88 26.96 42.44
C SER A 721 50.85 27.46 41.38
N ASP A 722 50.77 28.75 41.05
CA ASP A 722 51.74 29.44 40.20
C ASP A 722 53.01 29.85 40.94
N ILE A 723 53.00 29.79 42.28
CA ILE A 723 54.15 30.16 43.13
C ILE A 723 55.09 28.96 43.33
N LEU A 724 54.53 27.74 43.35
CA LEU A 724 55.29 26.53 43.60
C LEU A 724 56.09 26.10 42.37
N ILE A 725 57.35 26.50 42.35
CA ILE A 725 58.33 26.20 41.29
C ILE A 725 59.54 25.43 41.83
N ASP A 726 60.22 24.73 40.92
CA ASP A 726 61.45 24.01 41.23
C ASP A 726 62.55 24.96 41.77
N LYS A 727 63.42 24.45 42.66
CA LYS A 727 64.51 25.22 43.28
C LYS A 727 65.86 24.53 43.12
N ILE A 728 66.94 25.30 43.07
CA ILE A 728 68.32 24.82 43.03
C ILE A 728 69.03 25.29 44.31
N ILE A 729 69.74 24.39 44.99
CA ILE A 729 70.50 24.65 46.22
C ILE A 729 71.82 23.87 46.22
N CYS A 730 72.78 24.23 47.08
CA CYS A 730 73.94 23.35 47.34
C CYS A 730 73.45 21.98 47.87
N ILE A 731 74.20 20.89 47.62
CA ILE A 731 73.76 19.50 47.89
C ILE A 731 73.30 19.25 49.34
N GLU A 732 73.94 19.88 50.33
CA GLU A 732 73.53 19.83 51.76
C GLU A 732 72.67 21.01 52.21
N GLY A 733 72.40 21.94 51.29
CA GLY A 733 71.55 23.10 51.52
C GLY A 733 70.13 22.70 51.88
N LYS A 734 69.42 23.67 52.47
CA LYS A 734 68.00 23.55 52.80
C LYS A 734 67.26 24.74 52.25
N THR A 735 66.06 24.52 51.73
CA THR A 735 65.19 25.60 51.23
C THR A 735 63.79 25.50 51.83
N THR A 736 62.96 26.47 51.48
CA THR A 736 61.53 26.49 51.76
C THR A 736 60.77 26.26 50.46
N LEU A 737 59.68 25.49 50.52
CA LEU A 737 58.72 25.39 49.41
C LEU A 737 57.42 26.06 49.85
N ASP A 738 56.92 26.97 49.03
CA ASP A 738 55.71 27.74 49.29
C ASP A 738 54.69 27.41 48.20
N ALA A 739 53.55 26.84 48.61
CA ALA A 739 52.45 26.55 47.69
C ALA A 739 51.57 27.77 47.39
N GLY A 740 51.86 28.94 47.96
CA GLY A 740 51.12 30.17 47.73
C GLY A 740 49.76 30.22 48.43
N PRO A 741 49.20 31.43 48.68
CA PRO A 741 47.89 31.59 49.30
C PRO A 741 46.76 31.28 48.31
N GLY A 742 45.52 31.14 48.81
CA GLY A 742 44.31 31.01 47.96
C GLY A 742 43.66 29.63 47.92
N PHE A 743 44.24 28.64 48.60
CA PHE A 743 43.67 27.30 48.73
C PHE A 743 42.99 27.12 50.10
N LYS A 744 41.88 26.36 50.16
CA LYS A 744 41.16 26.06 51.40
C LYS A 744 41.98 25.18 52.36
N SER A 745 42.83 24.31 51.84
CA SER A 745 43.72 23.45 52.62
C SER A 745 44.91 22.96 51.80
N TYR A 746 45.98 22.59 52.50
CA TYR A 746 47.22 22.04 51.96
C TYR A 746 47.49 20.68 52.61
N GLU A 747 48.05 19.73 51.87
CA GLU A 747 48.55 18.46 52.41
C GLU A 747 49.80 18.07 51.62
N TRP A 748 50.96 18.19 52.25
CA TRP A 748 52.26 17.90 51.65
C TRP A 748 52.63 16.43 51.76
N SER A 749 53.55 15.99 50.90
CA SER A 749 54.17 14.66 50.95
C SER A 749 54.87 14.33 52.28
N THR A 750 55.17 15.36 53.08
CA THR A 750 55.72 15.26 54.43
C THR A 750 54.67 15.07 55.52
N GLY A 751 53.38 15.13 55.17
CA GLY A 751 52.24 15.16 56.10
C GLY A 751 51.91 16.56 56.64
N ALA A 752 52.67 17.59 56.29
CA ALA A 752 52.38 18.96 56.73
C ALA A 752 51.12 19.51 56.05
N THR A 753 50.35 20.35 56.76
CA THR A 753 49.10 20.94 56.24
C THR A 753 49.13 22.46 56.10
N THR A 754 50.31 23.06 56.24
CA THR A 754 50.55 24.50 56.11
C THR A 754 50.85 24.89 54.67
N GLN A 755 50.66 26.17 54.32
CA GLN A 755 51.01 26.72 53.00
C GLN A 755 52.50 26.51 52.65
N ILE A 756 53.37 26.61 53.65
CA ILE A 756 54.83 26.55 53.50
C ILE A 756 55.35 25.32 54.22
N ILE A 757 56.32 24.64 53.60
CA ILE A 757 57.21 23.69 54.28
C ILE A 757 58.65 24.21 54.24
N SER A 758 59.37 24.08 55.34
CA SER A 758 60.76 24.54 55.51
C SER A 758 61.70 23.37 55.72
N ASN A 759 63.01 23.64 55.64
CA ASN A 759 64.07 22.65 55.86
C ASN A 759 64.06 21.47 54.88
N VAL A 760 63.63 21.72 53.64
CA VAL A 760 63.63 20.68 52.58
C VAL A 760 64.99 20.61 51.91
N GLY A 761 65.53 19.39 51.77
CA GLY A 761 66.75 19.12 51.00
C GLY A 761 66.44 18.74 49.55
N VAL A 762 67.48 18.43 48.79
CA VAL A 762 67.40 17.90 47.43
C VAL A 762 66.47 16.67 47.38
N GLY A 763 65.50 16.67 46.46
CA GLY A 763 64.46 15.65 46.41
C GLY A 763 63.22 16.08 45.62
N THR A 764 62.24 15.18 45.54
CA THR A 764 60.92 15.45 44.92
C THR A 764 59.86 15.50 46.01
N TYR A 765 59.05 16.56 46.03
CA TYR A 765 57.96 16.78 46.97
C TYR A 765 56.64 16.98 46.20
N TRP A 766 55.50 16.78 46.87
CA TRP A 766 54.19 17.09 46.32
C TRP A 766 53.29 17.74 47.36
N VAL A 767 52.30 18.51 46.91
CA VAL A 767 51.25 19.10 47.74
C VAL A 767 49.88 18.88 47.11
N LYS A 768 48.90 18.47 47.91
CA LYS A 768 47.49 18.49 47.54
C LYS A 768 46.88 19.83 47.95
N LEU A 769 46.23 20.49 47.00
CA LEU A 769 45.69 21.83 47.11
C LEU A 769 44.17 21.76 46.96
N LYS A 770 43.41 22.20 47.97
CA LYS A 770 41.94 22.20 47.92
C LYS A 770 41.38 23.53 47.45
N THR A 771 40.62 23.56 46.37
CA THR A 771 39.88 24.75 45.87
C THR A 771 38.41 24.41 45.71
N GLY A 772 37.53 25.13 46.41
CA GLY A 772 36.12 24.72 46.49
C GLY A 772 35.99 23.37 47.19
N ASP A 773 35.48 22.38 46.48
CA ASP A 773 35.41 20.98 46.94
C ASP A 773 36.44 20.07 46.24
N CYS A 774 37.19 20.61 45.28
CA CYS A 774 38.14 19.85 44.47
C CYS A 774 39.55 19.89 45.05
N VAL A 775 40.29 18.79 44.88
CA VAL A 775 41.67 18.63 45.37
C VAL A 775 42.58 18.38 44.17
N THR A 776 43.69 19.11 44.08
CA THR A 776 44.70 18.98 43.02
C THR A 776 46.05 18.61 43.62
N MET A 777 46.70 17.55 43.13
CA MET A 777 48.09 17.26 43.48
C MET A 777 49.07 17.96 42.53
N GLN A 778 50.05 18.68 43.09
CA GLN A 778 51.14 19.33 42.35
C GLN A 778 52.50 18.87 42.89
N THR A 779 53.39 18.51 41.97
CA THR A 779 54.76 18.04 42.26
C THR A 779 55.78 19.16 42.06
N VAL A 780 56.82 19.20 42.88
CA VAL A 780 57.94 20.16 42.82
C VAL A 780 59.26 19.47 43.14
N LYS A 781 60.36 19.91 42.51
CA LYS A 781 61.70 19.34 42.71
C LYS A 781 62.69 20.37 43.25
N VAL A 782 63.57 19.89 44.13
CA VAL A 782 64.73 20.62 44.64
C VAL A 782 65.99 19.94 44.10
N TYR A 783 66.76 20.65 43.27
CA TYR A 783 67.98 20.16 42.62
C TYR A 783 69.24 20.60 43.37
N ALA A 784 70.32 19.83 43.23
CA ALA A 784 71.65 20.21 43.67
C ALA A 784 72.33 21.12 42.64
N SER A 785 73.04 22.16 43.09
CA SER A 785 73.89 23.00 42.23
C SER A 785 75.10 22.23 41.71
N GLU A 786 75.51 22.52 40.48
CA GLU A 786 76.77 22.02 39.90
C GLU A 786 77.96 22.79 40.48
N GLN A 787 79.07 22.11 40.79
CA GLN A 787 80.29 22.75 41.33
C GLN A 787 81.22 23.24 40.21
N PRO A 788 81.94 24.37 40.39
CA PRO A 788 82.97 24.80 39.46
C PRO A 788 84.19 23.88 39.47
N VAL A 789 85.04 23.95 38.44
CA VAL A 789 86.29 23.18 38.33
C VAL A 789 87.39 24.08 37.76
N ILE A 790 88.55 24.14 38.44
CA ILE A 790 89.73 24.85 37.93
C ILE A 790 90.36 24.04 36.79
N SER A 791 90.33 24.56 35.57
CA SER A 791 90.81 23.87 34.36
C SER A 791 92.33 23.95 34.18
N ASN A 792 92.91 25.13 34.32
CA ASN A 792 94.35 25.37 34.19
C ASN A 792 94.77 26.63 34.96
N ILE A 793 96.06 26.69 35.30
CA ILE A 793 96.68 27.85 35.95
C ILE A 793 97.95 28.24 35.18
N ASP A 794 97.98 29.47 34.69
CA ASP A 794 99.14 30.04 33.98
C ASP A 794 99.96 30.91 34.93
N ILE A 795 101.28 30.74 34.92
CA ILE A 795 102.21 31.51 35.76
C ILE A 795 103.20 32.25 34.85
N SER A 796 103.27 33.57 35.01
CA SER A 796 104.23 34.43 34.31
C SER A 796 104.89 35.37 35.31
N ASN A 797 106.20 35.26 35.50
CA ASN A 797 106.96 35.94 36.54
C ASN A 797 106.39 35.68 37.95
N ASN A 798 105.75 36.69 38.55
CA ASN A 798 105.10 36.64 39.87
C ASN A 798 103.56 36.78 39.75
N THR A 799 103.00 36.51 38.56
CA THR A 799 101.58 36.63 38.28
C THR A 799 100.97 35.27 37.96
N ILE A 800 99.83 34.97 38.57
CA ILE A 800 99.06 33.73 38.40
C ILE A 800 97.71 34.07 37.76
N THR A 801 97.31 33.34 36.72
CA THR A 801 95.99 33.44 36.09
C THR A 801 95.25 32.11 36.19
N VAL A 802 94.05 32.13 36.75
CA VAL A 802 93.22 30.95 37.03
C VAL A 802 92.11 30.82 36.00
N HIS A 803 91.91 29.63 35.44
CA HIS A 803 90.82 29.37 34.50
C HIS A 803 89.86 28.33 35.09
N VAL A 804 88.56 28.52 34.88
CA VAL A 804 87.48 27.75 35.53
C VAL A 804 86.42 27.35 34.51
N VAL A 805 85.91 26.13 34.63
CA VAL A 805 84.80 25.57 33.84
C VAL A 805 83.77 24.93 34.78
N GLY A 806 82.50 24.88 34.36
CA GLY A 806 81.38 24.36 35.18
C GLY A 806 81.00 25.27 36.36
N GLY A 807 79.90 24.95 37.06
CA GLY A 807 79.32 25.83 38.08
C GLY A 807 78.59 27.05 37.50
N THR A 808 78.05 27.91 38.38
CA THR A 808 77.25 29.09 37.96
C THR A 808 78.03 30.39 38.11
N PRO A 809 78.41 31.10 37.02
CA PRO A 809 79.04 32.41 37.10
C PRO A 809 78.13 33.46 37.78
N PRO A 810 78.67 34.53 38.40
CA PRO A 810 80.08 34.92 38.45
C PRO A 810 80.92 34.14 39.48
N TYR A 811 82.17 33.82 39.12
CA TYR A 811 83.12 33.18 40.04
C TYR A 811 83.85 34.21 40.91
N LYS A 812 84.20 33.81 42.13
CA LYS A 812 85.13 34.52 43.01
C LYS A 812 86.40 33.70 43.19
N TYR A 813 87.54 34.36 43.16
CA TYR A 813 88.87 33.76 43.26
C TYR A 813 89.56 34.21 44.55
N SER A 814 90.33 33.34 45.18
CA SER A 814 91.17 33.69 46.33
C SER A 814 92.45 32.85 46.36
N ILE A 815 93.51 33.33 47.02
CA ILE A 815 94.74 32.57 47.27
C ILE A 815 94.95 32.23 48.75
N ASP A 816 94.12 32.79 49.64
CA ASP A 816 94.21 32.63 51.09
C ASP A 816 92.89 32.15 51.73
N ASN A 817 91.85 31.94 50.91
CA ASN A 817 90.48 31.60 51.30
C ASN A 817 89.76 32.69 52.14
N LEU A 818 90.37 33.86 52.30
CA LEU A 818 89.86 34.96 53.13
C LEU A 818 89.54 36.18 52.26
N ASN A 819 90.50 36.60 51.43
CA ASN A 819 90.38 37.71 50.52
C ASN A 819 89.95 37.20 49.15
N TRP A 820 88.74 37.59 48.74
CA TRP A 820 88.13 37.15 47.48
C TRP A 820 88.06 38.30 46.48
N GLN A 821 88.42 38.01 45.24
CA GLN A 821 88.41 38.97 44.12
C GLN A 821 87.64 38.43 42.92
N ASP A 822 87.13 39.34 42.09
CA ASP A 822 86.47 39.01 40.81
C ASP A 822 87.48 38.66 39.71
N SER A 823 88.67 39.28 39.77
CA SER A 823 89.72 39.00 38.81
C SER A 823 90.29 37.60 39.06
N ASN A 824 90.50 36.85 37.99
CA ASN A 824 91.21 35.58 38.03
C ASN A 824 92.74 35.75 38.03
N ILE A 825 93.25 36.97 38.17
CA ILE A 825 94.66 37.33 38.09
C ILE A 825 95.18 37.76 39.47
N PHE A 826 96.23 37.10 39.96
CA PHE A 826 96.94 37.46 41.18
C PHE A 826 98.37 37.89 40.86
N THR A 827 98.83 39.04 41.37
CA THR A 827 100.18 39.56 41.13
C THR A 827 101.04 39.55 42.40
N ASN A 828 102.36 39.71 42.25
CA ASN A 828 103.34 39.74 43.34
C ASN A 828 103.34 38.48 44.23
N ILE A 829 103.05 37.32 43.64
CA ILE A 829 103.04 36.07 44.40
C ILE A 829 104.45 35.68 44.81
N ALA A 830 104.61 35.34 46.08
CA ALA A 830 105.87 34.84 46.64
C ALA A 830 106.22 33.48 46.02
N ARG A 831 107.52 33.24 45.84
CA ARG A 831 108.03 31.96 45.34
C ARG A 831 107.79 30.87 46.40
N GLY A 832 107.46 29.66 45.95
CA GLY A 832 107.11 28.53 46.83
C GLY A 832 105.70 28.00 46.57
N ASN A 833 105.12 27.30 47.56
CA ASN A 833 103.78 26.73 47.46
C ASN A 833 102.71 27.75 47.83
N THR A 834 101.63 27.80 47.05
CA THR A 834 100.43 28.61 47.32
C THR A 834 99.17 27.81 46.98
N SER A 835 98.02 28.18 47.54
CA SER A 835 96.72 27.60 47.18
C SER A 835 95.93 28.58 46.32
N VAL A 836 95.02 28.05 45.51
CA VAL A 836 94.02 28.81 44.73
C VAL A 836 92.65 28.26 45.06
N TYR A 837 91.71 29.15 45.37
CA TYR A 837 90.33 28.86 45.71
C TYR A 837 89.39 29.49 44.68
N VAL A 838 88.35 28.76 44.30
CA VAL A 838 87.29 29.23 43.40
C VAL A 838 85.93 28.84 43.96
N LYS A 839 85.00 29.79 43.99
CA LYS A 839 83.58 29.53 44.28
C LYS A 839 82.69 30.20 43.23
N ASP A 840 81.52 29.64 43.03
CA ASP A 840 80.50 30.11 42.09
C ASP A 840 79.46 31.00 42.78
N ASP A 841 78.45 31.47 42.03
CA ASP A 841 77.42 32.40 42.51
C ASP A 841 76.52 31.80 43.59
N TYR A 842 76.30 30.48 43.55
CA TYR A 842 75.60 29.75 44.62
C TYR A 842 76.38 29.73 45.94
N ASN A 843 77.65 30.17 45.93
CA ASN A 843 78.51 30.30 47.10
C ASN A 843 78.58 29.01 47.93
N CYS A 844 78.55 27.87 47.22
CA CYS A 844 78.80 26.56 47.83
C CYS A 844 80.27 26.46 48.28
N GLU A 845 80.62 25.36 48.97
CA GLU A 845 81.99 25.15 49.47
C GLU A 845 83.04 25.35 48.36
N PRO A 846 84.04 26.23 48.56
CA PRO A 846 84.97 26.57 47.49
C PRO A 846 85.87 25.40 47.07
N ILE A 847 86.17 25.36 45.78
CA ILE A 847 87.13 24.42 45.20
C ILE A 847 88.54 24.91 45.48
N LYS A 848 89.38 24.06 46.08
CA LYS A 848 90.78 24.34 46.41
C LYS A 848 91.75 23.54 45.52
N VAL A 849 92.79 24.22 45.01
CA VAL A 849 93.93 23.59 44.32
C VAL A 849 95.25 24.16 44.88
N ASP A 850 96.19 23.30 45.24
CA ASP A 850 97.54 23.69 45.66
C ASP A 850 98.52 23.69 44.47
N ILE A 851 99.36 24.72 44.34
CA ILE A 851 100.31 24.94 43.24
C ILE A 851 101.70 25.39 43.74
N THR A 852 102.74 25.18 42.92
CA THR A 852 104.11 25.65 43.21
C THR A 852 104.58 26.73 42.22
N VAL A 853 105.11 27.84 42.72
CA VAL A 853 105.73 28.92 41.94
C VAL A 853 107.26 28.79 41.99
N PRO A 854 107.94 28.37 40.90
CA PRO A 854 109.37 28.07 40.90
C PRO A 854 110.26 29.32 40.84
N ASN A 855 111.53 29.16 41.23
CA ASN A 855 112.58 30.16 41.02
C ASN A 855 113.40 29.80 39.77
N LEU A 856 113.18 30.50 38.67
CA LEU A 856 113.87 30.25 37.40
C LEU A 856 114.90 31.35 37.13
N ILE A 857 116.13 30.96 36.80
CA ILE A 857 117.19 31.89 36.40
C ILE A 857 117.01 32.29 34.93
N ASN A 858 117.33 33.53 34.60
CA ASN A 858 117.15 34.09 33.25
C ASN A 858 118.47 34.41 32.55
N VAL A 859 119.61 33.89 33.03
CA VAL A 859 120.91 34.02 32.37
C VAL A 859 121.76 32.76 32.57
N ILE A 860 122.43 32.31 31.51
CA ILE A 860 123.50 31.30 31.57
C ILE A 860 124.74 31.79 30.82
N THR A 861 125.92 31.43 31.33
CA THR A 861 127.25 31.68 30.75
C THR A 861 127.97 30.34 30.55
N PRO A 862 127.71 29.58 29.47
CA PRO A 862 128.26 28.23 29.32
C PRO A 862 129.75 28.27 28.96
N ASN A 863 130.62 28.46 29.96
CA ASN A 863 132.08 28.51 29.82
C ASN A 863 132.81 27.44 30.65
N GLU A 864 132.06 26.54 31.30
CA GLU A 864 132.55 25.42 32.10
C GLU A 864 133.37 25.87 33.32
N ASP A 865 133.08 27.07 33.86
CA ASP A 865 133.70 27.57 35.09
C ASP A 865 132.96 27.15 36.38
N GLY A 866 131.86 26.41 36.23
CA GLY A 866 131.00 25.94 37.31
C GLY A 866 129.94 26.95 37.74
N VAL A 867 129.89 28.14 37.15
CA VAL A 867 128.97 29.23 37.51
C VAL A 867 128.03 29.57 36.36
N ASN A 868 126.73 29.35 36.57
CA ASN A 868 125.67 29.61 35.57
C ASN A 868 125.89 28.91 34.22
N ASP A 869 126.54 27.74 34.21
CA ASP A 869 126.78 27.00 32.97
C ASP A 869 125.52 26.40 32.33
N ALA A 870 124.50 26.13 33.15
CA ALA A 870 123.24 25.53 32.72
C ALA A 870 122.07 26.00 33.59
N ILE A 871 120.87 25.95 33.03
CA ILE A 871 119.67 25.87 33.85
C ILE A 871 119.54 24.46 34.41
N ASP A 872 119.17 24.37 35.69
CA ASP A 872 118.95 23.10 36.38
C ASP A 872 117.61 23.16 37.12
N TYR A 873 116.60 22.51 36.53
CA TYR A 873 115.26 22.44 37.12
C TYR A 873 114.95 21.05 37.69
N SER A 874 115.99 20.27 38.02
CA SER A 874 115.84 18.96 38.68
C SER A 874 115.13 19.02 40.03
N SER A 875 115.11 20.18 40.72
CA SER A 875 114.35 20.39 41.95
C SER A 875 112.83 20.26 41.76
N LEU A 876 112.33 20.37 40.52
CA LEU A 876 110.92 20.17 40.16
C LEU A 876 110.62 18.73 39.70
N ALA A 877 111.59 17.80 39.76
CA ALA A 877 111.43 16.43 39.25
C ALA A 877 110.32 15.61 39.94
N ASN A 878 109.82 16.05 41.10
CA ASN A 878 108.66 15.45 41.78
C ASN A 878 107.31 15.83 41.14
N LYS A 879 107.30 16.75 40.16
CA LYS A 879 106.11 17.12 39.41
C LYS A 879 105.85 16.14 38.26
N ASN A 880 104.58 15.87 37.98
CA ASN A 880 104.20 14.96 36.90
C ASN A 880 104.41 15.64 35.55
N ASN A 881 104.92 14.90 34.56
CA ASN A 881 105.10 15.38 33.18
C ASN A 881 105.93 16.68 33.05
N LEU A 882 106.90 16.91 33.95
CA LEU A 882 107.77 18.07 33.87
C LEU A 882 108.55 18.08 32.54
N VAL A 883 108.39 19.15 31.78
CA VAL A 883 109.16 19.41 30.56
C VAL A 883 109.56 20.88 30.50
N VAL A 884 110.77 21.14 30.01
CA VAL A 884 111.33 22.48 29.83
C VAL A 884 111.68 22.63 28.35
N ASN A 885 110.83 23.32 27.59
CA ASN A 885 111.08 23.58 26.18
C ASN A 885 111.86 24.88 26.04
N ILE A 886 112.90 24.90 25.22
CA ILE A 886 113.69 26.09 24.89
C ILE A 886 113.52 26.42 23.42
N PHE A 887 113.29 27.70 23.13
CA PHE A 887 112.99 28.22 21.80
C PHE A 887 113.96 29.34 21.40
N ASP A 888 114.25 29.44 20.11
CA ASP A 888 114.97 30.58 19.54
C ASP A 888 114.05 31.81 19.38
N ARG A 889 114.63 32.91 18.85
CA ARG A 889 113.91 34.18 18.59
C ARG A 889 112.78 34.10 17.57
N TYR A 890 112.69 33.00 16.81
CA TYR A 890 111.62 32.77 15.83
C TYR A 890 110.55 31.83 16.39
N GLY A 891 110.69 31.37 17.65
CA GLY A 891 109.80 30.40 18.27
C GLY A 891 110.09 28.95 17.89
N THR A 892 111.23 28.66 17.25
CA THR A 892 111.63 27.30 16.92
C THR A 892 112.18 26.63 18.16
N LYS A 893 111.67 25.44 18.52
CA LYS A 893 112.21 24.67 19.65
C LYS A 893 113.62 24.18 19.31
N ILE A 894 114.60 24.58 20.11
CA ILE A 894 116.02 24.21 19.92
C ILE A 894 116.51 23.18 20.93
N TYR A 895 115.78 22.99 22.03
CA TYR A 895 116.10 22.02 23.06
C TYR A 895 114.86 21.70 23.91
N GLN A 896 114.84 20.51 24.50
CA GLN A 896 113.88 20.13 25.51
C GLN A 896 114.63 19.50 26.68
N ALA A 897 114.53 20.09 27.87
CA ALA A 897 114.98 19.50 29.10
C ALA A 897 113.86 18.65 29.72
N ASP A 898 114.13 17.37 29.94
CA ASP A 898 113.20 16.37 30.46
C ASP A 898 113.93 15.39 31.38
N LYS A 899 113.26 14.29 31.75
CA LYS A 899 113.84 13.28 32.65
C LYS A 899 115.14 12.66 32.11
N LEU A 900 115.29 12.53 30.79
CA LEU A 900 116.42 11.85 30.16
C LEU A 900 117.72 12.67 30.26
N ASN A 901 117.61 14.00 30.26
CA ASN A 901 118.75 14.92 30.40
C ASN A 901 118.79 15.64 31.75
N GLY A 902 118.06 15.12 32.75
CA GLY A 902 118.07 15.63 34.12
C GLY A 902 117.44 17.01 34.28
N TYR A 903 116.58 17.41 33.35
CA TYR A 903 115.92 18.73 33.31
C TYR A 903 116.90 19.90 33.22
N LYS A 904 118.06 19.67 32.57
CA LYS A 904 119.12 20.65 32.42
C LYS A 904 119.32 21.08 30.97
N TRP A 905 119.69 22.34 30.79
CA TRP A 905 120.10 22.87 29.50
C TRP A 905 121.30 23.80 29.66
N ASN A 906 122.38 23.49 28.95
CA ASN A 906 123.68 24.17 29.02
C ASN A 906 123.95 25.08 27.79
N GLY A 907 122.89 25.59 27.15
CA GLY A 907 123.05 26.50 26.00
C GLY A 907 123.40 25.80 24.68
N THR A 908 122.93 24.57 24.45
CA THR A 908 123.15 23.83 23.20
C THR A 908 121.86 23.56 22.41
N ILE A 909 121.95 23.53 21.09
CA ILE A 909 120.93 22.94 20.20
C ILE A 909 121.12 21.42 20.21
N ASP A 910 120.04 20.68 20.45
CA ASP A 910 119.99 19.22 20.47
C ASP A 910 121.10 18.53 21.29
N GLY A 911 121.59 19.20 22.35
CA GLY A 911 122.63 18.68 23.24
C GLY A 911 124.07 18.76 22.71
N ASN A 912 124.26 19.13 21.43
CA ASN A 912 125.54 18.93 20.74
C ASN A 912 126.22 20.21 20.25
N LYS A 913 125.46 21.26 19.91
CA LYS A 913 126.02 22.48 19.30
C LYS A 913 125.70 23.70 20.16
N ARG A 914 126.72 24.43 20.63
CA ARG A 914 126.51 25.68 21.39
C ARG A 914 125.69 26.68 20.57
N VAL A 915 124.68 27.27 21.18
CA VAL A 915 123.86 28.34 20.57
C VAL A 915 124.65 29.64 20.54
N SER A 916 124.31 30.59 19.67
CA SER A 916 124.92 31.93 19.69
C SER A 916 124.57 32.72 20.96
N THR A 917 125.43 33.65 21.37
CA THR A 917 125.07 34.63 22.40
C THR A 917 123.79 35.38 22.01
N GLY A 918 122.77 35.38 22.87
CA GLY A 918 121.47 35.96 22.58
C GLY A 918 120.38 35.56 23.57
N ASN A 919 119.18 36.11 23.38
CA ASN A 919 118.00 35.74 24.15
C ASN A 919 117.28 34.53 23.54
N TYR A 920 116.85 33.63 24.41
CA TYR A 920 116.05 32.45 24.11
C TYR A 920 114.80 32.47 24.98
N TRP A 921 113.76 31.75 24.59
CA TRP A 921 112.51 31.65 25.35
C TRP A 921 112.40 30.26 25.93
N TYR A 922 111.79 30.15 27.10
CA TYR A 922 111.52 28.86 27.70
C TYR A 922 110.07 28.73 28.14
N GLU A 923 109.61 27.50 28.11
CA GLU A 923 108.33 27.06 28.66
C GLU A 923 108.60 25.88 29.59
N VAL A 924 108.28 26.02 30.87
CA VAL A 924 108.27 24.92 31.84
C VAL A 924 106.83 24.51 32.08
N ALA A 925 106.48 23.28 31.76
CA ALA A 925 105.13 22.76 31.95
C ALA A 925 105.16 21.51 32.81
N TRP A 926 104.19 21.36 33.71
CA TRP A 926 103.98 20.16 34.51
C TRP A 926 102.52 20.02 34.94
N THR A 927 102.20 18.89 35.54
CA THR A 927 100.93 18.64 36.21
C THR A 927 101.17 18.50 37.71
N GLU A 928 100.41 19.23 38.52
CA GLU A 928 100.48 19.06 39.97
C GLU A 928 100.04 17.63 40.35
N PRO A 929 100.73 16.94 41.26
CA PRO A 929 100.41 15.57 41.65
C PRO A 929 99.15 15.47 42.55
N ASN A 930 98.29 16.49 42.53
CA ASN A 930 97.02 16.50 43.25
C ASN A 930 95.95 15.66 42.53
N SER A 931 94.85 15.33 43.23
CA SER A 931 93.77 14.48 42.69
C SER A 931 93.06 15.05 41.46
N LYS A 932 93.25 16.34 41.19
CA LYS A 932 92.64 17.07 40.06
C LYS A 932 93.56 17.19 38.86
N GLN A 933 94.82 16.74 38.94
CA GLN A 933 95.81 16.79 37.85
C GLN A 933 95.86 18.16 37.15
N THR A 934 95.86 19.25 37.94
CA THR A 934 95.85 20.60 37.38
C THR A 934 97.12 20.87 36.57
N ALA A 935 96.95 21.29 35.31
CA ALA A 935 98.05 21.66 34.44
C ALA A 935 98.61 23.03 34.83
N ILE A 936 99.93 23.10 35.02
CA ILE A 936 100.68 24.33 35.28
C ILE A 936 101.61 24.61 34.10
N LYS A 937 101.59 25.86 33.67
CA LYS A 937 102.47 26.35 32.61
C LYS A 937 103.19 27.61 33.08
N PHE A 938 104.51 27.59 32.95
CA PHE A 938 105.39 28.72 33.19
C PHE A 938 106.10 29.09 31.90
N SER A 939 106.15 30.37 31.56
CA SER A 939 106.86 30.86 30.37
C SER A 939 107.75 32.04 30.69
N GLY A 940 108.90 32.14 30.03
CA GLY A 940 109.87 33.22 30.24
C GLY A 940 110.92 33.32 29.14
N TRP A 941 111.95 34.12 29.39
CA TRP A 941 113.12 34.24 28.53
C TRP A 941 114.42 34.06 29.33
N ILE A 942 115.47 33.67 28.64
CA ILE A 942 116.79 33.40 29.17
C ILE A 942 117.88 33.94 28.23
N LEU A 943 118.85 34.67 28.78
CA LEU A 943 120.02 35.16 28.06
C LEU A 943 121.14 34.11 28.09
N VAL A 944 121.62 33.68 26.94
CA VAL A 944 122.84 32.88 26.81
C VAL A 944 123.99 33.80 26.42
N LYS A 945 125.08 33.78 27.18
CA LYS A 945 126.29 34.58 26.91
C LYS A 945 127.53 33.69 26.85
N ASN A 946 127.96 33.35 25.64
CA ASN A 946 129.23 32.66 25.42
C ASN A 946 130.38 33.67 25.51
N ARG A 947 131.48 33.30 26.18
CA ARG A 947 132.78 33.96 26.07
C ARG A 947 133.61 33.14 25.08
N GLU A 948 134.26 33.77 24.10
CA GLU A 948 135.26 33.11 23.24
C GLU A 948 136.46 32.65 24.06
#